data_AF-A0A8J9UZM5-F1
#
_entry.id   AF-A0A8J9UZM5-F1
#
_cell.length_a   1.000
_cell.length_b   1.000
_cell.length_c   1.000
_cell.angle_alpha   90.00
_cell.angle_beta   90.00
_cell.angle_gamma   90.00
#
_symmetry.space_group_name_H-M   'P 1'
#
loop_
_entity.id
_entity.type
_entity.pdbx_description
1 polymer ?
#
loop_
_entity_poly.entity_id
_entity_poly.type
_entity_poly.pdbx_seq_one_letter_code
_entity_poly.pdbx_strand_id
1 'polypeptide(L)'
;MKVIKGLRLHDNPALREGLKDAKTFRCVFIIDPWFASSSNVGINKWRFLLQCLEDLDNSLRKLNSRLFVVRGQPADALPKLFQEWGTTALTFEEDPEPYGRVRDHNIMTKCQEVGITVTSRISHTLYKLDNIIERNGGKAPLTYHQFQALIASMPPPPPAEAAICAQSLNGAVTPVADDHDDRFGVPTLEELGFETEGLKPPIWIGGENEALLRLDRHLERKAWVASFGRPKMTPQSLLASQTGLSPYLRFGCLSTRLFYYQLTDLYKRVKRVRPPLSLHGQILWREFFYCAATRNPNFDKMEGNPICVQIPWEKNQDALSKWANAQTGYPWIDAIMTQLREEGWIHHLARHAVACFLTRGDLWISWEEGMKVFDELLLDADWSVNAGMWMWLSCSSFFQQFFHCYCPVRFGRKTDPNGDFIRKYIPALKNLPTRYVHEPWVAPEAVQQAAGCIVGRDYPMPIVDHSKASQINIERIKLVYAQLAKFKPQGLPGAFIPHIMQRPNVMQSSPNPTSIITNINQSNYLCSQAPEPPAPSTPTSQFKHDSLFVRPTKINMRSNFDSNKFKKIVIIQQEKISLQSTVENNFIVHGDTNSAYKMNDNRVKPGNYDFKNLAIDNNYISKFSNDQVNFLNQKTTNNAVYNTDVKIDEYSTHKPKFYFTDNGVISHNDSDQTFASNHYATDYHRERNLQLKSDDNPKVYNSNPSKSDNKQSSGDRK
;
A
#
# COMPACT_ATOMS: atom_id res chain seq x y z
N MET A 1 -6.77 -5.49 -1.98
CA MET A 1 -7.05 -6.87 -2.50
C MET A 1 -6.57 -7.93 -1.51
N LYS A 2 -7.47 -8.73 -0.92
CA LYS A 2 -7.15 -9.75 0.11
C LYS A 2 -7.16 -11.15 -0.51
N VAL A 3 -6.05 -11.55 -1.09
CA VAL A 3 -5.92 -12.77 -1.91
C VAL A 3 -4.90 -13.73 -1.28
N ILE A 4 -5.17 -15.04 -1.36
CA ILE A 4 -4.22 -16.10 -0.97
C ILE A 4 -2.96 -15.98 -1.85
N LYS A 5 -1.80 -16.00 -1.21
CA LYS A 5 -0.50 -15.71 -1.83
C LYS A 5 0.18 -17.01 -2.28
N GLY A 6 1.36 -16.90 -2.86
CA GLY A 6 2.14 -18.06 -3.27
C GLY A 6 1.76 -18.63 -4.63
N LEU A 7 1.49 -17.74 -5.59
CA LEU A 7 1.16 -18.08 -6.98
C LEU A 7 2.39 -18.56 -7.77
N ARG A 8 2.95 -19.71 -7.35
CA ARG A 8 4.15 -20.33 -7.92
C ARG A 8 4.22 -21.84 -7.67
N LEU A 9 4.97 -22.54 -8.50
CA LEU A 9 5.32 -23.96 -8.34
C LEU A 9 6.72 -24.15 -7.73
N HIS A 10 7.64 -23.18 -7.85
CA HIS A 10 8.90 -23.22 -7.12
C HIS A 10 8.72 -22.91 -5.63
N ASP A 11 9.52 -23.54 -4.78
CA ASP A 11 9.53 -23.28 -3.34
C ASP A 11 8.13 -23.24 -2.71
N ASN A 12 7.32 -24.26 -3.03
CA ASN A 12 5.95 -24.40 -2.56
C ASN A 12 5.82 -25.63 -1.63
N PRO A 13 6.21 -25.50 -0.35
CA PRO A 13 6.22 -26.61 0.60
C PRO A 13 4.81 -27.12 0.92
N ALA A 14 3.79 -26.25 0.86
CA ALA A 14 2.40 -26.65 1.08
C ALA A 14 1.93 -27.60 -0.04
N LEU A 15 2.15 -27.22 -1.30
CA LEU A 15 1.83 -28.07 -2.45
C LEU A 15 2.64 -29.38 -2.44
N ARG A 16 3.94 -29.31 -2.13
CA ARG A 16 4.79 -30.51 -2.03
C ARG A 16 4.27 -31.48 -0.97
N GLU A 17 3.87 -30.96 0.18
CA GLU A 17 3.31 -31.78 1.26
C GLU A 17 2.01 -32.46 0.84
N GLY A 18 1.13 -31.71 0.18
CA GLY A 18 -0.16 -32.24 -0.31
C GLY A 18 -0.02 -33.33 -1.36
N LEU A 19 1.11 -33.38 -2.09
CA LEU A 19 1.34 -34.35 -3.17
C LEU A 19 1.90 -35.71 -2.70
N LYS A 20 2.47 -35.82 -1.50
CA LYS A 20 3.22 -37.02 -1.05
C LYS A 20 2.43 -38.32 -1.19
N ASP A 21 1.17 -38.31 -0.74
CA ASP A 21 0.28 -39.47 -0.71
C ASP A 21 -0.98 -39.26 -1.57
N ALA A 22 -0.97 -38.26 -2.44
CA ALA A 22 -2.13 -37.91 -3.25
C ALA A 22 -2.34 -38.93 -4.39
N LYS A 23 -3.58 -39.44 -4.51
CA LYS A 23 -4.04 -40.12 -5.73
C LYS A 23 -4.49 -39.13 -6.80
N THR A 24 -5.14 -38.06 -6.35
CA THR A 24 -5.54 -36.94 -7.21
C THR A 24 -5.21 -35.62 -6.53
N PHE A 25 -4.91 -34.59 -7.32
CA PHE A 25 -4.68 -33.24 -6.81
C PHE A 25 -5.36 -32.20 -7.70
N ARG A 26 -5.79 -31.10 -7.09
CA ARG A 26 -6.35 -29.92 -7.77
C ARG A 26 -5.76 -28.67 -7.14
N CYS A 27 -5.16 -27.81 -7.96
CA CYS A 27 -4.72 -26.49 -7.52
C CYS A 27 -5.90 -25.53 -7.67
N VAL A 28 -6.34 -24.93 -6.58
CA VAL A 28 -7.55 -24.08 -6.56
C VAL A 28 -7.16 -22.65 -6.23
N PHE A 29 -7.70 -21.71 -6.98
CA PHE A 29 -7.69 -20.29 -6.63
C PHE A 29 -9.12 -19.80 -6.51
N ILE A 30 -9.42 -19.01 -5.47
CA ILE A 30 -10.78 -18.51 -5.25
C ILE A 30 -10.80 -17.03 -5.56
N ILE A 31 -11.59 -16.67 -6.56
CA ILE A 31 -11.88 -15.29 -6.90
C ILE A 31 -13.27 -14.96 -6.37
N ASP A 32 -13.40 -13.92 -5.56
CA ASP A 32 -14.73 -13.40 -5.25
C ASP A 32 -15.07 -12.32 -6.28
N PRO A 33 -15.98 -12.59 -7.24
CA PRO A 33 -16.32 -11.64 -8.29
C PRO A 33 -16.98 -10.37 -7.73
N TRP A 34 -17.61 -10.45 -6.55
CA TRP A 34 -18.16 -9.25 -5.90
C TRP A 34 -17.05 -8.27 -5.49
N PHE A 35 -15.84 -8.74 -5.16
CA PHE A 35 -14.71 -7.84 -4.94
C PHE A 35 -14.26 -7.14 -6.22
N ALA A 36 -14.38 -7.75 -7.41
CA ALA A 36 -13.90 -7.09 -8.63
C ALA A 36 -14.68 -5.82 -8.96
N SER A 37 -16.00 -5.82 -8.74
CA SER A 37 -16.88 -4.68 -9.01
C SER A 37 -17.10 -3.72 -7.83
N SER A 38 -16.92 -4.18 -6.58
CA SER A 38 -17.18 -3.36 -5.37
C SER A 38 -15.95 -2.96 -4.56
N SER A 39 -14.75 -3.42 -4.92
CA SER A 39 -13.52 -3.08 -4.18
C SER A 39 -12.77 -1.89 -4.77
N ASN A 40 -12.14 -1.10 -3.90
CA ASN A 40 -11.15 -0.08 -4.27
C ASN A 40 -9.84 -0.74 -4.77
N VAL A 41 -9.90 -1.67 -5.74
CA VAL A 41 -8.72 -2.33 -6.31
C VAL A 41 -8.62 -1.93 -7.78
N GLY A 42 -7.55 -1.22 -8.12
CA GLY A 42 -7.34 -0.71 -9.48
C GLY A 42 -7.09 -1.81 -10.50
N ILE A 43 -7.45 -1.53 -11.76
CA ILE A 43 -7.33 -2.43 -12.91
C ILE A 43 -5.94 -3.04 -13.07
N ASN A 44 -4.88 -2.31 -12.74
CA ASN A 44 -3.50 -2.82 -12.82
C ASN A 44 -3.26 -4.02 -11.89
N LYS A 45 -3.84 -4.02 -10.67
CA LYS A 45 -3.71 -5.15 -9.74
C LYS A 45 -4.49 -6.36 -10.22
N TRP A 46 -5.70 -6.15 -10.74
CA TRP A 46 -6.51 -7.22 -11.32
C TRP A 46 -5.82 -7.83 -12.53
N ARG A 47 -5.37 -7.01 -13.47
CA ARG A 47 -4.61 -7.46 -14.64
C ARG A 47 -3.38 -8.26 -14.24
N PHE A 48 -2.60 -7.78 -13.28
CA PHE A 48 -1.43 -8.51 -12.78
C PHE A 48 -1.82 -9.85 -12.15
N LEU A 49 -2.86 -9.89 -11.33
CA LEU A 49 -3.36 -11.13 -10.74
C LEU A 49 -3.78 -12.14 -11.80
N LEU A 50 -4.62 -11.74 -12.77
CA LEU A 50 -5.10 -12.63 -13.82
C LEU A 50 -3.94 -13.22 -14.63
N GLN A 51 -2.95 -12.40 -14.98
CA GLN A 51 -1.72 -12.88 -15.63
C GLN A 51 -0.95 -13.87 -14.75
N CYS A 52 -0.91 -13.69 -13.43
CA CYS A 52 -0.32 -14.68 -12.53
C CYS A 52 -1.09 -16.01 -12.54
N LEU A 53 -2.41 -15.97 -12.61
CA LEU A 53 -3.26 -17.17 -12.64
C LEU A 53 -3.13 -17.89 -13.99
N GLU A 54 -3.09 -17.15 -15.10
CA GLU A 54 -2.82 -17.71 -16.44
C GLU A 54 -1.44 -18.37 -16.50
N ASP A 55 -0.41 -17.72 -15.95
CA ASP A 55 0.95 -18.28 -15.90
C ASP A 55 1.01 -19.57 -15.06
N LEU A 56 0.29 -19.61 -13.95
CA LEU A 56 0.16 -20.79 -13.11
C LEU A 56 -0.61 -21.92 -13.81
N ASP A 57 -1.73 -21.64 -14.48
CA ASP A 57 -2.47 -22.63 -15.29
C ASP A 57 -1.58 -23.20 -16.40
N ASN A 58 -0.85 -22.33 -17.13
CA ASN A 58 0.10 -22.75 -18.16
C ASN A 58 1.20 -23.67 -17.62
N SER A 59 1.68 -23.39 -16.40
CA SER A 59 2.70 -24.21 -15.75
C SER A 59 2.14 -25.56 -15.26
N LEU A 60 0.89 -25.58 -14.79
CA LEU A 60 0.18 -26.81 -14.43
C LEU A 60 -0.18 -27.67 -15.65
N ARG A 61 -0.50 -27.07 -16.80
CA ARG A 61 -0.73 -27.80 -18.06
C ARG A 61 0.49 -28.62 -18.49
N LYS A 62 1.70 -28.10 -18.28
CA LYS A 62 2.96 -28.84 -18.53
C LYS A 62 3.11 -30.08 -17.63
N LEU A 63 2.35 -30.16 -16.54
CA LEU A 63 2.29 -31.27 -15.60
C LEU A 63 1.02 -32.12 -15.78
N ASN A 64 0.32 -32.01 -16.92
CA ASN A 64 -0.96 -32.66 -17.19
C ASN A 64 -2.03 -32.34 -16.12
N SER A 65 -2.01 -31.10 -15.63
CA SER A 65 -2.94 -30.57 -14.63
C SER A 65 -3.53 -29.24 -15.11
N ARG A 66 -4.38 -28.62 -14.29
CA ARG A 66 -5.05 -27.34 -14.56
C ARG A 66 -5.22 -26.55 -13.26
N LEU A 67 -5.29 -25.23 -13.38
CA LEU A 67 -5.73 -24.36 -12.30
C LEU A 67 -7.27 -24.34 -12.25
N PHE A 68 -7.83 -24.49 -11.05
CA PHE A 68 -9.27 -24.40 -10.84
C PHE A 68 -9.62 -23.04 -10.24
N VAL A 69 -10.05 -22.07 -11.05
CA VAL A 69 -10.49 -20.76 -10.58
C VAL A 69 -11.96 -20.81 -10.16
N VAL A 70 -12.19 -20.79 -8.86
CA VAL A 70 -13.52 -20.91 -8.25
C VAL A 70 -14.07 -19.52 -7.96
N ARG A 71 -15.27 -19.23 -8.47
CA ARG A 71 -15.96 -17.95 -8.26
C ARG A 71 -16.81 -17.99 -6.99
N GLY A 72 -16.57 -17.08 -6.06
CA GLY A 72 -17.38 -16.89 -4.85
C GLY A 72 -16.57 -16.78 -3.55
N GLN A 73 -17.27 -16.80 -2.43
CA GLN A 73 -16.66 -16.76 -1.10
C GLN A 73 -16.07 -18.13 -0.72
N PRO A 74 -14.84 -18.20 -0.16
CA PRO A 74 -14.23 -19.47 0.23
C PRO A 74 -15.09 -20.29 1.18
N ALA A 75 -15.79 -19.63 2.10
CA ALA A 75 -16.64 -20.24 3.11
C ALA A 75 -17.82 -21.03 2.54
N ASP A 76 -18.27 -20.69 1.33
CA ASP A 76 -19.45 -21.25 0.67
C ASP A 76 -19.07 -22.16 -0.50
N ALA A 77 -18.02 -21.79 -1.24
CA ALA A 77 -17.60 -22.50 -2.44
C ALA A 77 -16.79 -23.77 -2.12
N LEU A 78 -15.88 -23.71 -1.13
CA LEU A 78 -15.00 -24.84 -0.82
C LEU A 78 -15.75 -26.08 -0.29
N PRO A 79 -16.71 -25.99 0.65
CA PRO A 79 -17.37 -27.18 1.19
C PRO A 79 -18.07 -28.02 0.11
N LYS A 80 -18.75 -27.36 -0.85
CA LYS A 80 -19.43 -28.04 -1.95
C LYS A 80 -18.44 -28.77 -2.87
N LEU A 81 -17.34 -28.10 -3.22
CA LEU A 81 -16.30 -28.68 -4.07
C LEU A 81 -15.57 -29.84 -3.38
N PHE A 82 -15.31 -29.73 -2.08
CA PHE A 82 -14.67 -30.80 -1.33
C PHE A 82 -15.53 -32.07 -1.32
N GLN A 83 -16.85 -31.93 -1.17
CA GLN A 83 -17.78 -33.04 -1.27
C GLN A 83 -17.84 -33.63 -2.69
N GLU A 84 -17.98 -32.79 -3.72
CA GLU A 84 -18.01 -33.23 -5.13
C GLU A 84 -16.74 -34.00 -5.52
N TRP A 85 -15.58 -33.57 -5.04
CA TRP A 85 -14.31 -34.15 -5.39
C TRP A 85 -13.84 -35.28 -4.47
N GLY A 86 -14.55 -35.56 -3.38
CA GLY A 86 -14.10 -36.50 -2.36
C GLY A 86 -12.76 -36.09 -1.75
N THR A 87 -12.59 -34.79 -1.49
CA THR A 87 -11.33 -34.23 -0.97
C THR A 87 -11.07 -34.74 0.44
N THR A 88 -9.85 -35.22 0.70
CA THR A 88 -9.42 -35.70 2.04
C THR A 88 -8.33 -34.84 2.67
N ALA A 89 -7.67 -34.00 1.87
CA ALA A 89 -6.61 -33.11 2.34
C ALA A 89 -6.67 -31.74 1.63
N LEU A 90 -6.42 -30.68 2.40
CA LEU A 90 -6.27 -29.31 1.93
C LEU A 90 -4.90 -28.78 2.36
N THR A 91 -4.16 -28.18 1.44
CA THR A 91 -2.87 -27.55 1.75
C THR A 91 -2.81 -26.11 1.24
N PHE A 92 -2.23 -25.21 2.02
CA PHE A 92 -2.03 -23.82 1.60
C PHE A 92 -0.80 -23.16 2.27
N GLU A 93 -0.30 -22.09 1.66
CA GLU A 93 0.74 -21.24 2.25
C GLU A 93 0.16 -20.41 3.40
N GLU A 94 0.83 -20.36 4.55
CA GLU A 94 0.39 -19.58 5.71
C GLU A 94 0.37 -18.07 5.40
N ASP A 95 -0.76 -17.43 5.67
CA ASP A 95 -0.90 -15.97 5.56
C ASP A 95 -0.61 -15.30 6.92
N PRO A 96 0.47 -14.50 7.04
CA PRO A 96 0.83 -13.87 8.31
C PRO A 96 -0.10 -12.71 8.70
N GLU A 97 -0.97 -12.22 7.81
CA GLU A 97 -1.78 -11.03 8.07
C GLU A 97 -3.03 -11.37 8.92
N PRO A 98 -3.48 -10.49 9.84
CA PRO A 98 -4.55 -10.80 10.79
C PRO A 98 -5.84 -11.30 10.15
N TYR A 99 -6.28 -10.68 9.05
CA TYR A 99 -7.46 -11.15 8.31
C TYR A 99 -7.26 -12.55 7.72
N GLY A 100 -6.09 -12.80 7.12
CA GLY A 100 -5.74 -14.11 6.56
C GLY A 100 -5.74 -15.19 7.63
N ARG A 101 -5.17 -14.92 8.80
CA ARG A 101 -5.17 -15.85 9.94
C ARG A 101 -6.58 -16.21 10.41
N VAL A 102 -7.49 -15.23 10.51
CA VAL A 102 -8.89 -15.49 10.90
C VAL A 102 -9.61 -16.32 9.83
N ARG A 103 -9.45 -15.96 8.55
CA ARG A 103 -10.01 -16.72 7.42
C ARG A 103 -9.51 -18.17 7.45
N ASP A 104 -8.20 -18.36 7.57
CA ASP A 104 -7.57 -19.67 7.51
C ASP A 104 -7.97 -20.53 8.71
N HIS A 105 -8.05 -19.95 9.91
CA HIS A 105 -8.57 -20.63 11.10
C HIS A 105 -10.00 -21.13 10.87
N ASN A 106 -10.89 -20.29 10.34
CA ASN A 106 -12.27 -20.69 10.06
C ASN A 106 -12.36 -21.80 9.00
N ILE A 107 -11.52 -21.75 7.96
CA ILE A 107 -11.44 -22.81 6.94
C ILE A 107 -10.91 -24.11 7.55
N MET A 108 -9.87 -24.04 8.39
CA MET A 108 -9.31 -25.21 9.08
C MET A 108 -10.34 -25.90 9.94
N THR A 109 -11.10 -25.14 10.75
CA THR A 109 -12.16 -25.67 11.61
C THR A 109 -13.24 -26.37 10.77
N LYS A 110 -13.74 -25.72 9.71
CA LYS A 110 -14.75 -26.32 8.80
C LYS A 110 -14.26 -27.59 8.13
N CYS A 111 -12.99 -27.63 7.70
CA CYS A 111 -12.41 -28.83 7.07
C CYS A 111 -12.31 -29.99 8.07
N GLN A 112 -11.93 -29.71 9.31
CA GLN A 112 -11.85 -30.72 10.37
C GLN A 112 -13.22 -31.33 10.68
N GLU A 113 -14.28 -30.53 10.69
CA GLU A 113 -15.67 -30.98 10.90
C GLU A 113 -16.12 -32.01 9.85
N VAL A 114 -15.62 -31.91 8.62
CA VAL A 114 -15.94 -32.83 7.52
C VAL A 114 -14.86 -33.88 7.25
N GLY A 115 -13.89 -34.03 8.16
CA GLY A 115 -12.84 -35.06 8.08
C GLY A 115 -11.73 -34.78 7.06
N ILE A 116 -11.55 -33.51 6.63
CA ILE A 116 -10.47 -33.09 5.73
C ILE A 116 -9.25 -32.68 6.56
N THR A 117 -8.11 -33.31 6.27
CA THR A 117 -6.84 -32.95 6.90
C THR A 117 -6.33 -31.64 6.31
N VAL A 118 -5.97 -30.68 7.16
CA VAL A 118 -5.46 -29.38 6.69
C VAL A 118 -4.01 -29.19 7.08
N THR A 119 -3.16 -28.88 6.11
CA THR A 119 -1.74 -28.60 6.33
C THR A 119 -1.35 -27.25 5.76
N SER A 120 -0.93 -26.33 6.63
CA SER A 120 -0.32 -25.07 6.22
C SER A 120 1.20 -25.11 6.33
N ARG A 121 1.89 -24.41 5.44
CA ARG A 121 3.36 -24.27 5.47
C ARG A 121 3.77 -22.80 5.29
N ILE A 122 4.82 -22.39 5.97
CA ILE A 122 5.34 -21.02 5.89
C ILE A 122 6.30 -20.92 4.72
N SER A 123 5.97 -20.06 3.77
CA SER A 123 6.82 -19.80 2.61
C SER A 123 6.69 -18.40 2.01
N HIS A 124 5.72 -17.60 2.48
CA HIS A 124 5.58 -16.20 2.08
C HIS A 124 6.63 -15.30 2.75
N THR A 125 7.04 -15.65 3.96
CA THR A 125 8.08 -14.97 4.75
C THR A 125 9.31 -15.87 4.91
N LEU A 126 10.47 -15.25 5.15
CA LEU A 126 11.73 -15.96 5.40
C LEU A 126 11.68 -16.76 6.70
N TYR A 127 10.97 -16.25 7.70
CA TYR A 127 10.89 -16.83 9.04
C TYR A 127 9.44 -17.02 9.47
N LYS A 128 9.26 -17.92 10.44
CA LYS A 128 8.05 -17.95 11.27
C LYS A 128 8.05 -16.75 12.20
N LEU A 129 7.13 -15.82 11.98
CA LEU A 129 7.09 -14.53 12.68
C LEU A 129 6.86 -14.69 14.19
N ASP A 130 6.06 -15.67 14.60
CA ASP A 130 5.82 -15.97 16.01
C ASP A 130 7.12 -16.30 16.76
N ASN A 131 8.08 -16.97 16.12
CA ASN A 131 9.39 -17.25 16.72
C ASN A 131 10.20 -15.97 16.98
N ILE A 132 10.06 -14.96 16.12
CA ILE A 132 10.71 -13.64 16.30
C ILE A 132 10.08 -12.93 17.48
N ILE A 133 8.74 -12.96 17.58
CA ILE A 133 7.96 -12.33 18.64
C ILE A 133 8.26 -12.97 20.00
N GLU A 134 8.30 -14.30 20.06
CA GLU A 134 8.64 -15.05 21.28
C GLU A 134 10.04 -14.72 21.79
N ARG A 135 11.04 -14.68 20.89
CA ARG A 135 12.41 -14.26 21.24
C ARG A 135 12.49 -12.83 21.75
N ASN A 136 11.51 -11.99 21.42
CA ASN A 136 11.42 -10.61 21.89
C ASN A 136 10.44 -10.45 23.08
N GLY A 137 10.25 -11.50 23.88
CA GLY A 137 9.42 -11.46 25.09
C GLY A 137 7.91 -11.40 24.80
N GLY A 138 7.47 -12.01 23.71
CA GLY A 138 6.07 -12.07 23.31
C GLY A 138 5.54 -10.82 22.61
N LYS A 139 6.41 -9.84 22.30
CA LYS A 139 6.05 -8.58 21.64
C LYS A 139 6.77 -8.42 20.31
N ALA A 140 6.08 -7.90 19.30
CA ALA A 140 6.74 -7.58 18.03
C ALA A 140 7.80 -6.48 18.22
N PRO A 141 8.97 -6.56 17.56
CA PRO A 141 9.95 -5.48 17.58
C PRO A 141 9.39 -4.24 16.88
N LEU A 142 9.49 -3.08 17.53
CA LEU A 142 8.97 -1.80 17.00
C LEU A 142 10.06 -0.88 16.44
N THR A 143 11.31 -1.35 16.39
CA THR A 143 12.39 -0.68 15.69
C THR A 143 13.09 -1.65 14.76
N TYR A 144 13.49 -1.17 13.59
CA TYR A 144 14.17 -2.00 12.62
C TYR A 144 15.52 -2.51 13.15
N HIS A 145 16.23 -1.73 13.98
CA HIS A 145 17.47 -2.18 14.61
C HIS A 145 17.28 -3.32 15.59
N GLN A 146 16.25 -3.25 16.45
CA GLN A 146 15.89 -4.36 17.34
C GLN A 146 15.54 -5.61 16.53
N PHE A 147 14.76 -5.46 15.47
CA PHE A 147 14.44 -6.55 14.54
C PHE A 147 15.71 -7.15 13.93
N GLN A 148 16.63 -6.33 13.41
CA GLN A 148 17.90 -6.81 12.85
C GLN A 148 18.76 -7.55 13.89
N ALA A 149 18.83 -7.07 15.13
CA ALA A 149 19.57 -7.73 16.20
C ALA A 149 18.97 -9.12 16.52
N LEU A 150 17.63 -9.23 16.53
CA LEU A 150 16.94 -10.52 16.70
C LEU A 150 17.26 -11.47 15.54
N ILE A 151 17.13 -11.01 14.29
CA ILE A 151 17.44 -11.82 13.10
C ILE A 151 18.92 -12.25 13.10
N ALA A 152 19.85 -11.38 13.48
CA ALA A 152 21.28 -11.71 13.58
C ALA A 152 21.57 -12.86 14.57
N SER A 153 20.72 -13.01 15.60
CA SER A 153 20.82 -14.06 16.63
C SER A 153 20.10 -15.37 16.26
N MET A 154 19.36 -15.37 15.15
CA MET A 154 18.61 -16.53 14.68
C MET A 154 19.44 -17.34 13.69
N PRO A 155 19.15 -18.65 13.54
CA PRO A 155 19.71 -19.41 12.42
C PRO A 155 19.29 -18.77 11.08
N PRO A 156 20.03 -19.04 9.98
CA PRO A 156 19.60 -18.67 8.65
C PRO A 156 18.16 -19.17 8.36
N PRO A 157 17.41 -18.50 7.48
CA PRO A 157 16.07 -18.96 7.12
C PRO A 157 16.15 -20.34 6.44
N PRO A 158 15.08 -21.14 6.43
CA PRO A 158 15.08 -22.41 5.70
C PRO A 158 15.42 -22.22 4.21
N PRO A 159 16.16 -23.16 3.58
CA PRO A 159 16.43 -23.10 2.16
C PRO A 159 15.14 -23.20 1.34
N ALA A 160 15.19 -22.66 0.12
CA ALA A 160 14.10 -22.82 -0.83
C ALA A 160 14.00 -24.29 -1.27
N GLU A 161 12.79 -24.82 -1.35
CA GLU A 161 12.55 -26.15 -1.88
C GLU A 161 12.64 -26.16 -3.41
N ALA A 162 12.95 -27.33 -3.96
CA ALA A 162 12.92 -27.54 -5.40
C ALA A 162 11.54 -27.22 -5.99
N ALA A 163 11.48 -26.96 -7.29
CA ALA A 163 10.21 -26.81 -7.98
C ALA A 163 9.42 -28.12 -8.02
N ILE A 164 8.09 -28.03 -8.08
CA ILE A 164 7.24 -29.17 -8.38
C ILE A 164 7.50 -29.62 -9.82
N CYS A 165 7.72 -30.91 -9.99
CA CYS A 165 7.98 -31.56 -11.28
C CYS A 165 7.17 -32.85 -11.39
N ALA A 166 7.22 -33.53 -12.54
CA ALA A 166 6.52 -34.80 -12.75
C ALA A 166 6.87 -35.85 -11.67
N GLN A 167 8.12 -35.91 -11.21
CA GLN A 167 8.51 -36.81 -10.11
C GLN A 167 7.88 -36.43 -8.78
N SER A 168 7.64 -35.14 -8.54
CA SER A 168 6.96 -34.67 -7.32
C SER A 168 5.49 -35.07 -7.26
N LEU A 169 4.86 -35.37 -8.40
CA LEU A 169 3.46 -35.82 -8.44
C LEU A 169 3.30 -37.26 -7.94
N ASN A 170 4.35 -38.09 -8.01
CA ASN A 170 4.34 -39.48 -7.52
C ASN A 170 3.12 -40.31 -7.99
N GLY A 171 2.70 -40.12 -9.25
CA GLY A 171 1.53 -40.81 -9.82
C GLY A 171 0.17 -40.15 -9.54
N ALA A 172 0.13 -39.05 -8.78
CA ALA A 172 -1.07 -38.24 -8.63
C ALA A 172 -1.50 -37.63 -9.96
N VAL A 173 -2.81 -37.67 -10.24
CA VAL A 173 -3.41 -37.11 -11.45
C VAL A 173 -4.39 -35.99 -11.13
N THR A 174 -4.70 -35.14 -12.10
CA THR A 174 -5.76 -34.13 -11.98
C THR A 174 -6.92 -34.52 -12.90
N PRO A 175 -8.07 -34.93 -12.36
CA PRO A 175 -9.25 -35.15 -13.18
C PRO A 175 -9.74 -33.81 -13.76
N VAL A 176 -9.76 -33.71 -15.09
CA VAL A 176 -10.20 -32.53 -15.85
C VAL A 176 -11.31 -32.97 -16.81
N ALA A 177 -12.41 -32.23 -16.84
CA ALA A 177 -13.52 -32.44 -17.76
C ALA A 177 -13.42 -31.48 -18.96
N ASP A 178 -14.14 -31.78 -20.03
CA ASP A 178 -14.11 -30.97 -21.27
C ASP A 178 -14.67 -29.55 -21.05
N ASP A 179 -15.56 -29.37 -20.08
CA ASP A 179 -16.17 -28.08 -19.68
C ASP A 179 -15.32 -27.28 -18.68
N HIS A 180 -14.05 -27.64 -18.49
CA HIS A 180 -13.21 -27.04 -17.47
C HIS A 180 -13.05 -25.52 -17.65
N ASP A 181 -12.85 -25.04 -18.87
CA ASP A 181 -12.60 -23.61 -19.11
C ASP A 181 -13.86 -22.77 -18.79
N ASP A 182 -15.06 -23.30 -19.09
CA ASP A 182 -16.34 -22.64 -18.77
C ASP A 182 -16.57 -22.54 -17.25
N ARG A 183 -16.21 -23.60 -16.51
CA ARG A 183 -16.45 -23.67 -15.04
C ARG A 183 -15.36 -23.01 -14.22
N PHE A 184 -14.11 -23.21 -14.59
CA PHE A 184 -12.94 -22.96 -13.76
C PHE A 184 -11.81 -22.19 -14.46
N GLY A 185 -12.01 -21.78 -15.71
CA GLY A 185 -11.06 -20.95 -16.44
C GLY A 185 -10.78 -19.63 -15.73
N VAL A 186 -9.57 -19.10 -15.96
CA VAL A 186 -9.20 -17.76 -15.48
C VAL A 186 -10.08 -16.72 -16.20
N PRO A 187 -10.81 -15.87 -15.47
CA PRO A 187 -11.66 -14.88 -16.11
C PRO A 187 -10.86 -13.78 -16.78
N THR A 188 -11.44 -13.16 -17.80
CA THR A 188 -10.88 -11.96 -18.43
C THR A 188 -11.19 -10.69 -17.61
N LEU A 189 -10.55 -9.56 -17.94
CA LEU A 189 -10.88 -8.28 -17.31
C LEU A 189 -12.32 -7.85 -17.64
N GLU A 190 -12.76 -8.09 -18.86
CA GLU A 190 -14.10 -7.79 -19.36
C GLU A 190 -15.16 -8.62 -18.63
N GLU A 191 -14.89 -9.91 -18.38
CA GLU A 191 -15.76 -10.78 -17.56
C GLU A 191 -15.90 -10.28 -16.11
N LEU A 192 -14.89 -9.58 -15.60
CA LEU A 192 -14.93 -8.94 -14.28
C LEU A 192 -15.56 -7.54 -14.31
N GLY A 193 -15.99 -7.06 -15.48
CA GLY A 193 -16.67 -5.77 -15.65
C GLY A 193 -15.74 -4.57 -15.83
N PHE A 194 -14.45 -4.79 -16.15
CA PHE A 194 -13.53 -3.70 -16.45
C PHE A 194 -13.63 -3.26 -17.91
N GLU A 195 -13.58 -1.94 -18.13
CA GLU A 195 -13.37 -1.36 -19.45
C GLU A 195 -11.88 -1.49 -19.84
N THR A 196 -11.62 -2.16 -20.95
CA THR A 196 -10.25 -2.42 -21.44
C THR A 196 -9.90 -1.63 -22.70
N GLU A 197 -10.87 -0.90 -23.27
CA GLU A 197 -10.63 -0.03 -24.42
C GLU A 197 -9.61 1.06 -24.06
N GLY A 198 -8.59 1.23 -24.91
CA GLY A 198 -7.50 2.18 -24.67
C GLY A 198 -6.51 1.78 -23.58
N LEU A 199 -6.62 0.58 -22.98
CA LEU A 199 -5.68 0.12 -21.97
C LEU A 199 -4.29 -0.11 -22.58
N LYS A 200 -3.31 0.68 -22.13
CA LYS A 200 -1.92 0.54 -22.57
C LYS A 200 -1.36 -0.84 -22.18
N PRO A 201 -0.39 -1.40 -22.94
CA PRO A 201 0.30 -2.63 -22.56
C PRO A 201 0.87 -2.55 -21.13
N PRO A 202 0.82 -3.64 -20.36
CA PRO A 202 1.30 -3.65 -18.98
C PRO A 202 2.83 -3.49 -18.93
N ILE A 203 3.30 -2.59 -18.07
CA ILE A 203 4.73 -2.44 -17.75
C ILE A 203 5.21 -3.59 -16.84
N TRP A 204 4.32 -4.08 -15.97
CA TRP A 204 4.55 -5.20 -15.06
C TRP A 204 3.67 -6.35 -15.49
N ILE A 205 4.29 -7.35 -16.13
CA ILE A 205 3.62 -8.59 -16.54
C ILE A 205 3.61 -9.52 -15.31
N GLY A 206 2.44 -10.07 -14.97
CA GLY A 206 2.27 -11.03 -13.87
C GLY A 206 2.83 -12.42 -14.20
N GLY A 207 3.00 -13.26 -13.18
CA GLY A 207 3.43 -14.65 -13.33
C GLY A 207 4.77 -15.01 -12.68
N GLU A 208 4.91 -16.28 -12.34
CA GLU A 208 6.14 -16.91 -11.86
C GLU A 208 7.23 -16.90 -12.93
N ASN A 209 6.90 -17.18 -14.19
CA ASN A 209 7.88 -17.23 -15.27
C ASN A 209 8.55 -15.86 -15.47
N GLU A 210 7.77 -14.77 -15.52
CA GLU A 210 8.34 -13.41 -15.58
C GLU A 210 9.13 -13.08 -14.31
N ALA A 211 8.66 -13.53 -13.14
CA ALA A 211 9.36 -13.30 -11.88
C ALA A 211 10.77 -13.92 -11.85
N LEU A 212 10.90 -15.18 -12.30
CA LEU A 212 12.17 -15.88 -12.42
C LEU A 212 13.09 -15.24 -13.48
N LEU A 213 12.53 -14.87 -14.63
CA LEU A 213 13.28 -14.16 -15.67
C LEU A 213 13.83 -12.81 -15.18
N ARG A 214 13.06 -12.08 -14.38
CA ARG A 214 13.50 -10.82 -13.76
C ARG A 214 14.53 -11.05 -12.66
N LEU A 215 14.41 -12.14 -11.90
CA LEU A 215 15.39 -12.52 -10.90
C LEU A 215 16.75 -12.81 -11.55
N ASP A 216 16.78 -13.57 -12.64
CA ASP A 216 18.01 -13.84 -13.38
C ASP A 216 18.66 -12.54 -13.87
N ARG A 217 17.90 -11.67 -14.55
CA ARG A 217 18.34 -10.33 -14.96
C ARG A 217 18.82 -9.46 -13.79
N HIS A 218 18.18 -9.58 -12.62
CA HIS A 218 18.56 -8.87 -11.41
C HIS A 218 19.95 -9.32 -10.91
N LEU A 219 20.20 -10.63 -10.94
CA LEU A 219 21.45 -11.25 -10.46
C LEU A 219 22.60 -11.13 -11.48
N GLU A 220 22.31 -10.99 -12.77
CA GLU A 220 23.31 -10.73 -13.82
C GLU A 220 24.04 -9.40 -13.65
N ARG A 221 23.47 -8.44 -12.90
CA ARG A 221 24.08 -7.16 -12.58
C ARG A 221 25.18 -7.31 -11.53
N LYS A 222 26.19 -8.14 -11.85
CA LYS A 222 27.34 -8.49 -10.99
C LYS A 222 28.06 -7.26 -10.46
N ALA A 223 28.19 -6.20 -11.25
CA ALA A 223 28.79 -4.94 -10.79
C ALA A 223 27.97 -4.25 -9.69
N TRP A 224 26.64 -4.34 -9.71
CA TRP A 224 25.79 -3.84 -8.63
C TRP A 224 26.00 -4.66 -7.35
N VAL A 225 25.96 -6.00 -7.46
CA VAL A 225 26.21 -6.92 -6.33
C VAL A 225 27.64 -6.78 -5.80
N ALA A 226 28.62 -6.58 -6.68
CA ALA A 226 30.02 -6.34 -6.35
C ALA A 226 30.25 -4.94 -5.76
N SER A 227 29.47 -3.93 -6.15
CA SER A 227 29.64 -2.60 -5.57
C SER A 227 29.09 -2.50 -4.15
N PHE A 228 28.20 -3.43 -3.75
CA PHE A 228 27.43 -3.47 -2.51
C PHE A 228 27.50 -2.16 -1.72
N GLY A 229 26.91 -1.14 -2.32
CA GLY A 229 27.12 0.25 -1.96
C GLY A 229 25.91 1.08 -2.37
N ARG A 230 25.87 2.32 -1.88
CA ARG A 230 24.80 3.31 -2.10
C ARG A 230 24.53 3.46 -3.60
N PRO A 231 23.44 2.90 -4.17
CA PRO A 231 23.10 3.25 -5.55
C PRO A 231 22.76 4.74 -5.52
N LYS A 232 23.53 5.56 -6.23
CA LYS A 232 23.15 6.97 -6.38
C LYS A 232 21.85 6.98 -7.19
N MET A 233 20.82 7.63 -6.65
CA MET A 233 19.57 7.81 -7.38
C MET A 233 19.84 8.62 -8.64
N THR A 234 19.41 8.10 -9.77
CA THR A 234 19.40 8.77 -11.07
C THR A 234 17.95 8.93 -11.54
N PRO A 235 17.65 9.83 -12.50
CA PRO A 235 16.31 9.92 -13.10
C PRO A 235 15.80 8.55 -13.61
N GLN A 236 16.69 7.74 -14.19
CA GLN A 236 16.36 6.40 -14.66
C GLN A 236 15.89 5.46 -13.54
N SER A 237 16.31 5.71 -12.29
CA SER A 237 15.88 4.92 -11.13
C SER A 237 14.41 5.11 -10.76
N LEU A 238 13.78 6.20 -11.25
CA LEU A 238 12.36 6.47 -11.04
C LEU A 238 11.46 5.60 -11.94
N LEU A 239 11.99 5.17 -13.08
CA LEU A 239 11.25 4.38 -14.05
C LEU A 239 11.21 2.91 -13.64
N ALA A 240 10.15 2.21 -14.03
CA ALA A 240 10.04 0.78 -13.83
C ALA A 240 11.23 0.05 -14.46
N SER A 241 11.92 -0.77 -13.66
CA SER A 241 13.07 -1.56 -14.11
C SER A 241 12.64 -2.97 -14.53
N GLN A 242 13.22 -3.46 -15.62
CA GLN A 242 13.15 -4.87 -16.01
C GLN A 242 13.77 -5.84 -14.98
N THR A 243 14.49 -5.34 -13.98
CA THR A 243 15.03 -6.13 -12.86
C THR A 243 14.27 -5.94 -11.55
N GLY A 244 13.11 -5.27 -11.59
CA GLY A 244 12.29 -5.04 -10.41
C GLY A 244 11.55 -6.30 -9.98
N LEU A 245 11.53 -6.58 -8.68
CA LEU A 245 11.01 -7.83 -8.11
C LEU A 245 9.84 -7.64 -7.15
N SER A 246 9.51 -6.40 -6.74
CA SER A 246 8.60 -6.17 -5.63
C SER A 246 7.15 -6.61 -5.86
N PRO A 247 6.53 -6.45 -7.05
CA PRO A 247 5.19 -7.01 -7.29
C PRO A 247 5.17 -8.54 -7.17
N TYR A 248 6.20 -9.22 -7.67
CA TYR A 248 6.30 -10.68 -7.66
C TYR A 248 6.47 -11.25 -6.25
N LEU A 249 7.24 -10.56 -5.39
CA LEU A 249 7.40 -10.92 -3.97
C LEU A 249 6.09 -10.69 -3.17
N ARG A 250 5.26 -9.74 -3.60
CA ARG A 250 3.94 -9.48 -2.99
C ARG A 250 2.95 -10.58 -3.32
N PHE A 251 2.80 -10.92 -4.60
CA PHE A 251 1.84 -11.95 -5.05
C PHE A 251 2.34 -13.38 -4.79
N GLY A 252 3.62 -13.52 -4.41
CA GLY A 252 4.25 -14.81 -4.17
C GLY A 252 4.61 -15.55 -5.46
N CYS A 253 4.65 -14.85 -6.60
CA CYS A 253 5.20 -15.36 -7.86
C CYS A 253 6.71 -15.59 -7.77
N LEU A 254 7.40 -14.87 -6.88
CA LEU A 254 8.78 -15.11 -6.51
C LEU A 254 8.88 -15.46 -5.02
N SER A 255 9.54 -16.57 -4.71
CA SER A 255 9.88 -16.93 -3.34
C SER A 255 10.91 -15.96 -2.73
N THR A 256 10.61 -15.50 -1.51
CA THR A 256 11.55 -14.73 -0.70
C THR A 256 12.78 -15.55 -0.31
N ARG A 257 12.61 -16.85 -0.05
CA ARG A 257 13.70 -17.78 0.28
C ARG A 257 14.61 -18.01 -0.92
N LEU A 258 14.03 -18.22 -2.12
CA LEU A 258 14.81 -18.39 -3.34
C LEU A 258 15.67 -17.14 -3.60
N PHE A 259 15.05 -15.96 -3.54
CA PHE A 259 15.78 -14.71 -3.74
C PHE A 259 16.87 -14.49 -2.69
N TYR A 260 16.58 -14.75 -1.40
CA TYR A 260 17.55 -14.64 -0.32
C TYR A 260 18.79 -15.51 -0.57
N TYR A 261 18.60 -16.77 -0.93
CA TYR A 261 19.70 -17.71 -1.14
C TYR A 261 20.48 -17.42 -2.42
N GLN A 262 19.82 -17.15 -3.55
CA GLN A 262 20.53 -16.82 -4.78
C GLN A 262 21.35 -15.53 -4.66
N LEU A 263 20.83 -14.51 -3.96
CA LEU A 263 21.56 -13.28 -3.68
C LEU A 263 22.74 -13.53 -2.73
N THR A 264 22.53 -14.34 -1.69
CA THR A 264 23.57 -14.78 -0.74
C THR A 264 24.73 -15.47 -1.48
N ASP A 265 24.41 -16.41 -2.36
CA ASP A 265 25.40 -17.23 -3.05
C ASP A 265 26.14 -16.44 -4.13
N LEU A 266 25.44 -15.55 -4.84
CA LEU A 266 26.10 -14.60 -5.74
C LEU A 266 27.07 -13.68 -4.98
N TYR A 267 26.66 -13.13 -3.84
CA TYR A 267 27.52 -12.28 -3.03
C TYR A 267 28.75 -13.05 -2.53
N LYS A 268 28.58 -14.28 -2.02
CA LYS A 268 29.70 -15.14 -1.61
C LYS A 268 30.65 -15.43 -2.77
N ARG A 269 30.14 -15.73 -3.96
CA ARG A 269 30.97 -15.98 -5.16
C ARG A 269 31.79 -14.75 -5.57
N VAL A 270 31.17 -13.57 -5.55
CA VAL A 270 31.79 -12.31 -6.00
C VAL A 270 32.73 -11.72 -4.96
N LYS A 271 32.33 -11.67 -3.69
CA LYS A 271 33.05 -11.00 -2.61
C LYS A 271 33.92 -11.92 -1.76
N ARG A 272 33.69 -13.24 -1.80
CA ARG A 272 34.40 -14.25 -1.00
C ARG A 272 34.40 -13.97 0.51
N VAL A 273 33.38 -13.28 1.01
CA VAL A 273 33.18 -12.98 2.43
C VAL A 273 31.74 -13.30 2.86
N ARG A 274 31.53 -13.40 4.17
CA ARG A 274 30.18 -13.56 4.73
C ARG A 274 29.31 -12.34 4.36
N PRO A 275 28.09 -12.56 3.84
CA PRO A 275 27.18 -11.45 3.54
C PRO A 275 26.79 -10.64 4.78
N PRO A 276 26.78 -9.30 4.71
CA PRO A 276 26.17 -8.48 5.75
C PRO A 276 24.64 -8.57 5.67
N LEU A 277 23.93 -8.36 6.80
CA LEU A 277 22.45 -8.34 6.81
C LEU A 277 21.85 -7.29 5.87
N SER A 278 22.56 -6.18 5.64
CA SER A 278 22.12 -5.14 4.72
C SER A 278 21.96 -5.65 3.28
N LEU A 279 22.60 -6.78 2.91
CA LEU A 279 22.41 -7.40 1.59
C LEU A 279 20.94 -7.74 1.33
N HIS A 280 20.26 -8.20 2.36
CA HIS A 280 18.85 -8.59 2.30
C HIS A 280 17.93 -7.47 2.79
N GLY A 281 18.43 -6.23 2.89
CA GLY A 281 17.73 -5.13 3.56
C GLY A 281 16.28 -4.95 3.09
N GLN A 282 16.02 -4.99 1.78
CA GLN A 282 14.66 -4.85 1.25
C GLN A 282 13.72 -5.98 1.72
N ILE A 283 14.20 -7.23 1.74
CA ILE A 283 13.42 -8.37 2.23
C ILE A 283 13.22 -8.25 3.75
N LEU A 284 14.25 -7.85 4.50
CA LEU A 284 14.17 -7.69 5.95
C LEU A 284 13.23 -6.57 6.38
N TRP A 285 13.11 -5.47 5.61
CA TRP A 285 12.09 -4.45 5.84
C TRP A 285 10.68 -4.98 5.64
N ARG A 286 10.47 -5.81 4.61
CA ARG A 286 9.21 -6.53 4.41
C ARG A 286 8.90 -7.43 5.61
N GLU A 287 9.85 -8.27 6.05
CA GLU A 287 9.70 -9.13 7.24
C GLU A 287 9.39 -8.33 8.51
N PHE A 288 10.04 -7.18 8.71
CA PHE A 288 9.81 -6.30 9.85
C PHE A 288 8.36 -5.85 9.93
N PHE A 289 7.79 -5.36 8.82
CA PHE A 289 6.39 -4.92 8.80
C PHE A 289 5.40 -6.08 8.97
N TYR A 290 5.65 -7.24 8.37
CA TYR A 290 4.84 -8.43 8.63
C TYR A 290 4.86 -8.83 10.11
N CYS A 291 6.04 -8.83 10.73
CA CYS A 291 6.20 -9.15 12.14
C CYS A 291 5.49 -8.15 13.05
N ALA A 292 5.55 -6.84 12.74
CA ALA A 292 4.86 -5.80 13.48
C ALA A 292 3.32 -5.88 13.35
N ALA A 293 2.81 -6.36 12.22
CA ALA A 293 1.40 -6.35 11.90
C ALA A 293 0.65 -7.64 12.30
N THR A 294 1.33 -8.80 12.32
CA THR A 294 0.68 -10.13 12.44
C THR A 294 -0.21 -10.33 13.69
N ARG A 295 0.09 -9.66 14.81
CA ARG A 295 -0.72 -9.69 16.05
C ARG A 295 -1.52 -8.41 16.33
N ASN A 296 -1.62 -7.50 15.35
CA ASN A 296 -2.33 -6.23 15.50
C ASN A 296 -3.42 -6.09 14.42
N PRO A 297 -4.68 -6.44 14.70
CA PRO A 297 -5.77 -6.34 13.72
C PRO A 297 -6.11 -4.90 13.31
N ASN A 298 -5.68 -3.89 14.10
CA ASN A 298 -5.90 -2.47 13.84
C ASN A 298 -4.67 -1.79 13.21
N PHE A 299 -3.70 -2.54 12.69
CA PHE A 299 -2.43 -1.99 12.20
C PHE A 299 -2.60 -0.97 11.05
N ASP A 300 -3.69 -1.07 10.30
CA ASP A 300 -4.07 -0.18 9.20
C ASP A 300 -4.95 1.01 9.61
N LYS A 301 -5.18 1.19 10.91
CA LYS A 301 -5.97 2.29 11.47
C LYS A 301 -5.15 3.12 12.42
N MET A 302 -5.55 4.38 12.62
CA MET A 302 -5.00 5.22 13.67
C MET A 302 -5.66 4.92 15.01
N GLU A 303 -6.99 4.99 15.07
CA GLU A 303 -7.75 4.76 16.29
C GLU A 303 -7.72 3.28 16.70
N GLY A 304 -7.53 3.00 17.99
CA GLY A 304 -7.45 1.63 18.51
C GLY A 304 -6.18 0.86 18.13
N ASN A 305 -5.23 1.50 17.43
CA ASN A 305 -3.93 0.91 17.10
C ASN A 305 -2.90 1.23 18.19
N PRO A 306 -2.42 0.24 18.96
CA PRO A 306 -1.61 0.46 20.15
C PRO A 306 -0.21 1.04 19.86
N ILE A 307 0.23 1.01 18.60
CA ILE A 307 1.55 1.53 18.20
C ILE A 307 1.46 2.82 17.39
N CYS A 308 0.25 3.32 17.11
CA CYS A 308 0.02 4.51 16.31
C CYS A 308 -0.20 5.73 17.21
N VAL A 309 0.54 6.79 16.94
CA VAL A 309 0.33 8.11 17.52
C VAL A 309 -1.00 8.67 17.02
N GLN A 310 -1.81 9.19 17.95
CA GLN A 310 -3.09 9.84 17.66
C GLN A 310 -2.85 11.29 17.23
N ILE A 311 -2.65 11.50 15.93
CA ILE A 311 -2.43 12.82 15.34
C ILE A 311 -3.78 13.37 14.88
N PRO A 312 -4.15 14.62 15.24
CA PRO A 312 -5.40 15.23 14.79
C PRO A 312 -5.30 15.66 13.33
N TRP A 313 -5.35 14.69 12.41
CA TRP A 313 -5.37 14.93 10.97
C TRP A 313 -6.65 15.64 10.54
N GLU A 314 -6.56 16.44 9.48
CA GLU A 314 -7.70 17.15 8.92
C GLU A 314 -8.45 16.27 7.91
N LYS A 315 -9.78 16.47 7.83
CA LYS A 315 -10.62 15.91 6.78
C LYS A 315 -10.75 16.95 5.68
N ASN A 316 -10.05 16.75 4.57
CA ASN A 316 -10.12 17.62 3.39
C ASN A 316 -10.25 16.78 2.12
N GLN A 317 -11.49 16.49 1.73
CA GLN A 317 -11.77 15.60 0.60
C GLN A 317 -11.33 16.19 -0.74
N ASP A 318 -11.43 17.51 -0.93
CA ASP A 318 -10.97 18.18 -2.16
C ASP A 318 -9.46 18.04 -2.34
N ALA A 319 -8.67 18.34 -1.29
CA ALA A 319 -7.22 18.20 -1.35
C ALA A 319 -6.78 16.73 -1.50
N LEU A 320 -7.47 15.79 -0.85
CA LEU A 320 -7.23 14.34 -1.03
C LEU A 320 -7.48 13.92 -2.49
N SER A 321 -8.61 14.33 -3.06
CA SER A 321 -8.97 14.02 -4.45
C SER A 321 -7.95 14.62 -5.42
N LYS A 322 -7.50 15.87 -5.23
CA LYS A 322 -6.45 16.49 -6.05
C LYS A 322 -5.12 15.75 -5.93
N TRP A 323 -4.73 15.33 -4.74
CA TRP A 323 -3.52 14.51 -4.55
C TRP A 323 -3.63 13.14 -5.23
N ALA A 324 -4.74 12.43 -5.03
CA ALA A 324 -4.97 11.11 -5.61
C ALA A 324 -5.00 11.17 -7.15
N ASN A 325 -5.56 12.24 -7.72
CA ASN A 325 -5.73 12.40 -9.17
C ASN A 325 -4.61 13.19 -9.86
N ALA A 326 -3.48 13.43 -9.21
CA ALA A 326 -2.34 14.15 -9.78
C ALA A 326 -2.67 15.59 -10.25
N GLN A 327 -3.45 16.30 -9.45
CA GLN A 327 -3.91 17.67 -9.70
C GLN A 327 -3.51 18.63 -8.58
N THR A 328 -2.35 18.40 -7.96
CA THR A 328 -1.84 19.25 -6.87
C THR A 328 -1.24 20.56 -7.37
N GLY A 329 -0.93 20.65 -8.66
CA GLY A 329 -0.21 21.78 -9.24
C GLY A 329 1.28 21.77 -8.92
N TYR A 330 1.78 20.71 -8.27
CA TYR A 330 3.21 20.44 -8.06
C TYR A 330 3.68 19.32 -9.01
N PRO A 331 4.40 19.64 -10.11
CA PRO A 331 4.66 18.69 -11.18
C PRO A 331 5.36 17.41 -10.75
N TRP A 332 6.26 17.50 -9.77
CA TRP A 332 6.93 16.33 -9.22
C TRP A 332 5.96 15.37 -8.53
N ILE A 333 5.04 15.89 -7.72
CA ILE A 333 4.02 15.09 -7.02
C ILE A 333 3.04 14.50 -8.02
N ASP A 334 2.56 15.32 -8.95
CA ASP A 334 1.59 14.92 -9.97
C ASP A 334 2.18 13.87 -10.93
N ALA A 335 3.46 13.99 -11.32
CA ALA A 335 4.12 13.00 -12.17
C ALA A 335 4.26 11.64 -11.47
N ILE A 336 4.57 11.63 -10.16
CA ILE A 336 4.63 10.40 -9.37
C ILE A 336 3.24 9.75 -9.26
N MET A 337 2.21 10.53 -8.94
CA MET A 337 0.86 10.00 -8.79
C MET A 337 0.29 9.52 -10.13
N THR A 338 0.67 10.16 -11.23
CA THR A 338 0.35 9.70 -12.59
C THR A 338 1.07 8.38 -12.90
N GLN A 339 2.37 8.27 -12.65
CA GLN A 339 3.11 7.02 -12.82
C GLN A 339 2.47 5.88 -12.00
N LEU A 340 2.12 6.15 -10.74
CA LEU A 340 1.47 5.17 -9.87
C LEU A 340 0.16 4.66 -10.48
N ARG A 341 -0.69 5.56 -10.99
CA ARG A 341 -1.97 5.20 -11.59
C ARG A 341 -1.80 4.43 -12.89
N GLU A 342 -0.91 4.88 -13.77
CA GLU A 342 -0.70 4.26 -15.09
C GLU A 342 0.02 2.90 -14.98
N GLU A 343 1.07 2.81 -14.16
CA GLU A 343 1.99 1.65 -14.15
C GLU A 343 1.82 0.76 -12.92
N GLY A 344 1.17 1.23 -11.85
CA GLY A 344 0.99 0.49 -10.61
C GLY A 344 2.26 0.35 -9.76
N TRP A 345 3.34 1.07 -10.07
CA TRP A 345 4.58 1.04 -9.30
C TRP A 345 5.27 2.40 -9.31
N ILE A 346 5.82 2.79 -8.16
CA ILE A 346 6.67 3.97 -8.03
C ILE A 346 7.85 3.67 -7.11
N HIS A 347 8.99 4.30 -7.40
CA HIS A 347 10.21 4.15 -6.63
C HIS A 347 10.00 4.54 -5.15
N HIS A 348 10.71 3.87 -4.22
CA HIS A 348 10.52 4.11 -2.77
C HIS A 348 10.68 5.58 -2.36
N LEU A 349 11.65 6.31 -2.94
CA LEU A 349 11.81 7.75 -2.66
C LEU A 349 10.68 8.61 -3.24
N ALA A 350 10.02 8.16 -4.31
CA ALA A 350 8.81 8.80 -4.82
C ALA A 350 7.64 8.60 -3.85
N ARG A 351 7.51 7.39 -3.26
CA ARG A 351 6.54 7.12 -2.17
C ARG A 351 6.75 8.06 -0.98
N HIS A 352 8.00 8.28 -0.57
CA HIS A 352 8.34 9.23 0.49
C HIS A 352 7.88 10.66 0.17
N ALA A 353 8.11 11.12 -1.06
CA ALA A 353 7.73 12.46 -1.48
C ALA A 353 6.20 12.67 -1.41
N VAL A 354 5.42 11.75 -2.01
CA VAL A 354 3.96 11.89 -2.05
C VAL A 354 3.30 11.63 -0.69
N ALA A 355 3.85 10.72 0.12
CA ALA A 355 3.36 10.49 1.49
C ALA A 355 3.65 11.68 2.41
N CYS A 356 4.85 12.27 2.28
CA CYS A 356 5.20 13.50 3.01
C CYS A 356 4.25 14.64 2.62
N PHE A 357 4.04 14.87 1.33
CA PHE A 357 3.14 15.91 0.83
C PHE A 357 1.72 15.75 1.39
N LEU A 358 1.14 14.54 1.30
CA LEU A 358 -0.22 14.28 1.80
C LEU A 358 -0.36 14.48 3.32
N THR A 359 0.64 14.06 4.09
CA THR A 359 0.53 13.99 5.56
C THR A 359 1.20 15.20 6.22
N ARG A 360 2.30 14.98 6.94
CA ARG A 360 2.99 15.97 7.78
C ARG A 360 3.71 17.08 7.00
N GLY A 361 3.84 16.95 5.68
CA GLY A 361 4.54 17.91 4.82
C GLY A 361 3.67 19.09 4.47
N ASP A 362 2.52 18.84 3.83
CA ASP A 362 1.77 19.92 3.17
C ASP A 362 0.27 19.88 3.49
N LEU A 363 -0.42 18.78 3.23
CA LEU A 363 -1.89 18.75 3.28
C LEU A 363 -2.49 18.40 4.66
N TRP A 364 -1.69 17.85 5.58
CA TRP A 364 -2.14 17.44 6.93
C TRP A 364 -3.32 16.45 6.94
N ILE A 365 -3.39 15.59 5.92
CA ILE A 365 -4.41 14.54 5.78
C ILE A 365 -3.90 13.23 6.39
N SER A 366 -4.81 12.39 6.90
CA SER A 366 -4.46 11.11 7.52
C SER A 366 -3.71 10.20 6.55
N TRP A 367 -2.70 9.51 7.08
CA TRP A 367 -1.97 8.47 6.38
C TRP A 367 -2.86 7.29 5.98
N GLU A 368 -3.99 7.09 6.66
CA GLU A 368 -4.99 6.07 6.32
C GLU A 368 -5.60 6.30 4.93
N GLU A 369 -5.81 7.57 4.54
CA GLU A 369 -6.34 7.90 3.21
C GLU A 369 -5.30 7.64 2.11
N GLY A 370 -4.04 7.98 2.37
CA GLY A 370 -2.94 7.64 1.48
C GLY A 370 -2.75 6.13 1.33
N MET A 371 -2.91 5.38 2.42
CA MET A 371 -2.87 3.93 2.43
C MET A 371 -3.95 3.34 1.52
N LYS A 372 -5.19 3.85 1.56
CA LYS A 372 -6.29 3.38 0.68
C LYS A 372 -5.95 3.57 -0.80
N VAL A 373 -5.44 4.76 -1.18
CA VAL A 373 -5.04 5.02 -2.58
C VAL A 373 -3.91 4.09 -3.02
N PHE A 374 -2.95 3.79 -2.15
CA PHE A 374 -1.90 2.82 -2.46
C PHE A 374 -2.43 1.38 -2.49
N ASP A 375 -3.40 1.01 -1.65
CA ASP A 375 -4.05 -0.30 -1.74
C ASP A 375 -4.90 -0.45 -3.02
N GLU A 376 -5.33 0.65 -3.61
CA GLU A 376 -5.97 0.65 -4.93
C GLU A 376 -4.95 0.49 -6.06
N LEU A 377 -3.92 1.33 -6.09
CA LEU A 377 -3.07 1.49 -7.28
C LEU A 377 -1.77 0.67 -7.26
N LEU A 378 -1.15 0.50 -6.08
CA LEU A 378 0.24 0.04 -5.97
C LEU A 378 0.37 -1.50 -5.96
N LEU A 379 0.96 -2.09 -7.01
CA LEU A 379 1.07 -3.54 -7.22
C LEU A 379 1.73 -4.29 -6.07
N ASP A 380 2.74 -3.70 -5.44
CA ASP A 380 3.51 -4.29 -4.35
C ASP A 380 3.05 -3.84 -2.94
N ALA A 381 1.85 -3.26 -2.83
CA ALA A 381 1.22 -3.01 -1.54
C ALA A 381 0.60 -4.29 -0.97
N ASP A 382 1.30 -4.89 -0.01
CA ASP A 382 0.71 -5.77 1.01
C ASP A 382 0.09 -4.94 2.13
N TRP A 383 -0.93 -5.46 2.82
CA TRP A 383 -1.61 -4.74 3.90
C TRP A 383 -0.62 -4.33 5.01
N SER A 384 0.22 -5.26 5.46
CA SER A 384 1.23 -5.04 6.50
C SER A 384 2.28 -4.02 6.08
N VAL A 385 2.82 -4.17 4.86
CA VAL A 385 3.90 -3.31 4.36
C VAL A 385 3.38 -1.90 4.07
N ASN A 386 2.19 -1.78 3.46
CA ASN A 386 1.58 -0.50 3.12
C ASN A 386 1.24 0.29 4.38
N ALA A 387 0.51 -0.29 5.34
CA ALA A 387 0.18 0.36 6.61
C ALA A 387 1.44 0.75 7.40
N GLY A 388 2.40 -0.16 7.49
CA GLY A 388 3.66 0.07 8.20
C GLY A 388 4.48 1.22 7.59
N MET A 389 4.58 1.27 6.26
CA MET A 389 5.25 2.34 5.53
C MET A 389 4.53 3.68 5.73
N TRP A 390 3.20 3.72 5.63
CA TRP A 390 2.44 4.96 5.81
C TRP A 390 2.57 5.52 7.22
N MET A 391 2.42 4.68 8.25
CA MET A 391 2.67 5.08 9.65
C MET A 391 4.10 5.57 9.86
N TRP A 392 5.08 4.93 9.21
CA TRP A 392 6.48 5.31 9.34
C TRP A 392 6.77 6.68 8.70
N LEU A 393 6.28 6.92 7.48
CA LEU A 393 6.53 8.15 6.73
C LEU A 393 5.77 9.36 7.27
N SER A 394 4.57 9.14 7.83
CA SER A 394 3.77 10.17 8.50
C SER A 394 4.29 10.52 9.89
N CYS A 395 5.28 9.78 10.41
CA CYS A 395 5.70 9.84 11.82
C CYS A 395 4.57 9.50 12.79
N SER A 396 3.69 8.57 12.41
CA SER A 396 2.68 8.01 13.31
C SER A 396 3.19 6.77 14.06
N SER A 397 4.22 6.09 13.57
CA SER A 397 4.90 5.00 14.30
C SER A 397 6.33 4.78 13.77
N PHE A 398 7.09 3.89 14.43
CA PHE A 398 8.46 3.42 14.09
C PHE A 398 9.58 4.48 14.04
N PHE A 399 9.25 5.76 13.88
CA PHE A 399 10.20 6.83 13.67
C PHE A 399 9.64 8.19 14.08
N GLN A 400 10.51 9.05 14.60
CA GLN A 400 10.13 10.33 15.19
C GLN A 400 10.95 11.51 14.64
N GLN A 401 11.59 11.39 13.47
CA GLN A 401 12.32 12.51 12.84
C GLN A 401 11.40 13.34 11.93
N PHE A 402 10.35 13.91 12.51
CA PHE A 402 9.34 14.69 11.79
C PHE A 402 9.86 16.00 11.18
N PHE A 403 11.05 16.46 11.55
CA PHE A 403 11.64 17.73 11.08
C PHE A 403 12.09 17.72 9.61
N HIS A 404 12.24 16.54 9.00
CA HIS A 404 12.71 16.43 7.61
C HIS A 404 11.52 16.24 6.67
N CYS A 405 10.93 17.34 6.20
CA CYS A 405 9.91 17.32 5.14
C CYS A 405 10.56 17.41 3.76
N TYR A 406 10.05 16.65 2.79
CA TYR A 406 10.50 16.72 1.41
C TYR A 406 9.89 17.95 0.74
N CYS A 407 10.72 18.81 0.16
CA CYS A 407 10.23 19.92 -0.65
C CYS A 407 9.73 19.40 -2.01
N PRO A 408 8.45 19.61 -2.39
CA PRO A 408 7.86 19.06 -3.60
C PRO A 408 8.49 19.63 -4.89
N VAL A 409 9.23 20.74 -4.81
CA VAL A 409 9.96 21.32 -5.97
C VAL A 409 11.43 20.90 -5.95
N ARG A 410 12.14 21.21 -4.85
CA ARG A 410 13.60 21.03 -4.76
C ARG A 410 14.01 19.56 -4.85
N PHE A 411 13.19 18.65 -4.30
CA PHE A 411 13.50 17.22 -4.33
C PHE A 411 13.44 16.67 -5.76
N GLY A 412 12.41 17.03 -6.52
CA GLY A 412 12.30 16.71 -7.94
C GLY A 412 13.48 17.27 -8.73
N ARG A 413 13.77 18.58 -8.60
CA ARG A 413 14.89 19.24 -9.29
C ARG A 413 16.25 18.61 -9.00
N LYS A 414 16.49 18.18 -7.77
CA LYS A 414 17.75 17.51 -7.41
C LYS A 414 17.85 16.10 -8.01
N THR A 415 16.71 15.43 -8.14
CA THR A 415 16.63 14.04 -8.64
C THR A 415 16.71 13.99 -10.15
N ASP A 416 16.00 14.90 -10.81
CA ASP A 416 15.87 15.05 -12.24
C ASP A 416 15.91 16.54 -12.62
N PRO A 417 17.13 17.11 -12.79
CA PRO A 417 17.30 18.53 -13.08
C PRO A 417 16.61 18.99 -14.38
N ASN A 418 16.52 18.12 -15.38
CA ASN A 418 15.92 18.44 -16.68
C ASN A 418 14.39 18.36 -16.67
N GLY A 419 13.84 17.64 -15.68
CA GLY A 419 12.42 17.36 -15.56
C GLY A 419 11.92 16.36 -16.60
N ASP A 420 12.78 15.49 -17.14
CA ASP A 420 12.42 14.50 -18.14
C ASP A 420 11.33 13.54 -17.63
N PHE A 421 11.36 13.20 -16.34
CA PHE A 421 10.32 12.44 -15.66
C PHE A 421 8.99 13.20 -15.65
N ILE A 422 9.00 14.50 -15.35
CA ILE A 422 7.80 15.34 -15.39
C ILE A 422 7.25 15.42 -16.81
N ARG A 423 8.12 15.66 -17.80
CA ARG A 423 7.70 15.75 -19.22
C ARG A 423 7.09 14.45 -19.74
N LYS A 424 7.56 13.30 -19.23
CA LYS A 424 7.01 11.99 -19.58
C LYS A 424 5.58 11.81 -19.07
N TYR A 425 5.35 12.08 -17.78
CA TYR A 425 4.07 11.79 -17.13
C TYR A 425 3.08 12.96 -17.13
N ILE A 426 3.54 14.18 -17.41
CA ILE A 426 2.70 15.37 -17.56
C ILE A 426 2.97 16.01 -18.93
N PRO A 427 2.38 15.49 -20.01
CA PRO A 427 2.64 15.96 -21.37
C PRO A 427 2.34 17.45 -21.58
N ALA A 428 1.39 18.02 -20.82
CA ALA A 428 1.09 19.46 -20.86
C ALA A 428 2.33 20.33 -20.54
N LEU A 429 3.24 19.84 -19.68
CA LEU A 429 4.47 20.56 -19.30
C LEU A 429 5.67 20.20 -20.20
N LYS A 430 5.48 19.37 -21.23
CA LYS A 430 6.56 18.82 -22.07
C LYS A 430 7.44 19.90 -22.71
N ASN A 431 6.86 21.03 -23.10
CA ASN A 431 7.57 22.10 -23.82
C ASN A 431 8.06 23.23 -22.89
N LEU A 432 7.75 23.17 -21.59
CA LEU A 432 8.12 24.25 -20.67
C LEU A 432 9.64 24.28 -20.45
N PRO A 433 10.32 25.44 -20.46
CA PRO A 433 11.77 25.49 -20.24
C PRO A 433 12.19 24.83 -18.92
N THR A 434 13.34 24.15 -18.90
CA THR A 434 13.86 23.40 -17.72
C THR A 434 13.88 24.23 -16.43
N ARG A 435 14.14 25.54 -16.53
CA ARG A 435 14.14 26.43 -15.36
C ARG A 435 12.78 26.51 -14.64
N TYR A 436 11.67 26.20 -15.32
CA TYR A 436 10.32 26.30 -14.79
C TYR A 436 9.58 24.96 -14.64
N VAL A 437 10.09 23.88 -15.23
CA VAL A 437 9.35 22.59 -15.28
C VAL A 437 8.96 22.03 -13.90
N HIS A 438 9.72 22.35 -12.85
CA HIS A 438 9.43 21.93 -11.46
C HIS A 438 8.55 22.93 -10.68
N GLU A 439 8.35 24.14 -11.19
CA GLU A 439 7.54 25.20 -10.60
C GLU A 439 6.91 26.09 -11.69
N PRO A 440 6.00 25.53 -12.51
CA PRO A 440 5.51 26.19 -13.72
C PRO A 440 4.76 27.50 -13.44
N TRP A 441 4.19 27.65 -12.25
CA TRP A 441 3.47 28.85 -11.82
C TRP A 441 4.35 30.10 -11.68
N VAL A 442 5.69 29.96 -11.64
CA VAL A 442 6.60 31.12 -11.66
C VAL A 442 7.05 31.50 -13.08
N ALA A 443 6.64 30.75 -14.10
CA ALA A 443 6.95 31.10 -15.49
C ALA A 443 6.16 32.35 -15.92
N PRO A 444 6.80 33.35 -16.54
CA PRO A 444 6.09 34.49 -17.14
C PRO A 444 5.03 34.02 -18.13
N GLU A 445 3.93 34.76 -18.25
CA GLU A 445 2.81 34.39 -19.12
C GLU A 445 3.25 34.14 -20.57
N ALA A 446 4.12 34.99 -21.12
CA ALA A 446 4.68 34.80 -22.47
C ALA A 446 5.41 33.45 -22.63
N VAL A 447 6.08 32.95 -21.58
CA VAL A 447 6.75 31.65 -21.60
C VAL A 447 5.73 30.51 -21.54
N GLN A 448 4.67 30.67 -20.74
CA GLN A 448 3.58 29.70 -20.66
C GLN A 448 2.85 29.58 -22.01
N GLN A 449 2.54 30.72 -22.65
CA GLN A 449 1.94 30.78 -23.99
C GLN A 449 2.85 30.11 -25.03
N ALA A 450 4.15 30.43 -25.05
CA ALA A 450 5.10 29.83 -25.98
C ALA A 450 5.27 28.30 -25.78
N ALA A 451 5.11 27.82 -24.54
CA ALA A 451 5.13 26.38 -24.23
C ALA A 451 3.80 25.67 -24.55
N GLY A 452 2.73 26.43 -24.84
CA GLY A 452 1.39 25.89 -25.05
C GLY A 452 0.72 25.35 -23.79
N CYS A 453 1.09 25.87 -22.61
CA CYS A 453 0.54 25.43 -21.33
C CYS A 453 0.40 26.63 -20.37
N ILE A 454 -0.83 27.12 -20.22
CA ILE A 454 -1.21 28.16 -19.27
C ILE A 454 -1.55 27.53 -17.92
N VAL A 455 -0.78 27.86 -16.89
CA VAL A 455 -1.02 27.39 -15.51
C VAL A 455 -2.29 28.04 -14.97
N GLY A 456 -3.13 27.24 -14.32
CA GLY A 456 -4.50 27.58 -13.93
C GLY A 456 -5.57 27.18 -14.95
N ARG A 457 -5.18 26.84 -16.19
CA ARG A 457 -6.09 26.36 -17.24
C ARG A 457 -5.70 24.97 -17.75
N ASP A 458 -4.49 24.85 -18.29
CA ASP A 458 -3.99 23.63 -18.95
C ASP A 458 -3.25 22.71 -17.95
N TYR A 459 -2.72 23.29 -16.86
CA TYR A 459 -2.16 22.59 -15.71
C TYR A 459 -2.54 23.35 -14.42
N PRO A 460 -2.94 22.70 -13.32
CA PRO A 460 -3.47 23.40 -12.14
C PRO A 460 -2.45 24.31 -11.43
N MET A 461 -2.96 25.34 -10.75
CA MET A 461 -2.18 26.11 -9.78
C MET A 461 -1.85 25.27 -8.54
N PRO A 462 -0.72 25.54 -7.85
CA PRO A 462 -0.39 24.89 -6.59
C PRO A 462 -1.52 24.97 -5.57
N ILE A 463 -1.94 23.83 -5.04
CA ILE A 463 -3.07 23.76 -4.10
C ILE A 463 -2.73 24.32 -2.70
N VAL A 464 -1.44 24.46 -2.39
CA VAL A 464 -0.94 25.10 -1.15
C VAL A 464 0.31 25.91 -1.44
N ASP A 465 0.66 26.84 -0.54
CA ASP A 465 2.00 27.42 -0.43
C ASP A 465 2.88 26.53 0.46
N HIS A 466 3.79 25.76 -0.15
CA HIS A 466 4.64 24.79 0.56
C HIS A 466 5.42 25.40 1.73
N SER A 467 5.95 26.63 1.56
CA SER A 467 6.77 27.26 2.60
C SER A 467 5.95 27.54 3.85
N LYS A 468 4.71 28.02 3.69
CA LYS A 468 3.80 28.26 4.81
C LYS A 468 3.25 26.95 5.39
N ALA A 469 2.76 26.06 4.54
CA ALA A 469 2.13 24.81 4.95
C ALA A 469 3.08 23.92 5.75
N SER A 470 4.30 23.70 5.24
CA SER A 470 5.30 22.87 5.92
C SER A 470 5.76 23.45 7.25
N GLN A 471 5.90 24.77 7.35
CA GLN A 471 6.24 25.43 8.61
C GLN A 471 5.15 25.20 9.66
N ILE A 472 3.87 25.43 9.29
CA ILE A 472 2.73 25.21 10.18
C ILE A 472 2.65 23.74 10.62
N ASN A 473 2.77 22.81 9.67
CA ASN A 473 2.66 21.38 9.95
C ASN A 473 3.80 20.85 10.82
N ILE A 474 5.03 21.37 10.66
CA ILE A 474 6.14 21.06 11.56
C ILE A 474 5.85 21.52 12.99
N GLU A 475 5.25 22.69 13.18
CA GLU A 475 4.84 23.14 14.53
C GLU A 475 3.70 22.28 15.10
N ARG A 476 2.71 21.92 14.28
CA ARG A 476 1.61 21.02 14.70
C ARG A 476 2.14 19.68 15.21
N ILE A 477 3.05 19.04 14.48
CA ILE A 477 3.59 17.73 14.90
C ILE A 477 4.51 17.86 16.13
N LYS A 478 5.26 18.96 16.28
CA LYS A 478 6.01 19.25 17.52
C LYS A 478 5.08 19.31 18.73
N LEU A 479 3.92 19.97 18.60
CA LEU A 479 2.93 20.06 19.68
C LEU A 479 2.38 18.68 20.06
N VAL A 480 2.06 17.84 19.08
CA VAL A 480 1.60 16.46 19.33
C VAL A 480 2.64 15.68 20.14
N TYR A 481 3.90 15.69 19.69
CA TYR A 481 4.96 14.97 20.41
C TYR A 481 5.29 15.57 21.79
N ALA A 482 5.15 16.89 21.95
CA ALA A 482 5.31 17.53 23.25
C ALA A 482 4.21 17.12 24.24
N GLN A 483 2.97 16.96 23.78
CA GLN A 483 1.87 16.46 24.60
C GLN A 483 2.11 15.00 25.00
N LEU A 484 2.51 14.14 24.07
CA LEU A 484 2.85 12.73 24.36
C LEU A 484 3.96 12.61 25.43
N ALA A 485 4.96 13.50 25.39
CA ALA A 485 6.02 13.51 26.39
C ALA A 485 5.53 13.93 27.80
N LYS A 486 4.51 14.79 27.88
CA LYS A 486 3.89 15.26 29.13
C LYS A 486 2.97 14.21 29.75
N PHE A 487 2.33 13.36 28.95
CA PHE A 487 1.47 12.25 29.40
C PHE A 487 2.22 11.07 30.05
N LYS A 488 3.47 11.25 30.51
CA LYS A 488 4.12 10.29 31.41
C LYS A 488 3.32 10.23 32.72
N PRO A 489 2.67 9.10 33.07
CA PRO A 489 1.87 9.03 34.27
C PRO A 489 2.77 9.21 35.50
N GLN A 490 2.49 10.25 36.29
CA GLN A 490 2.93 10.34 37.67
C GLN A 490 2.11 9.32 38.47
N GLY A 491 2.76 8.22 38.88
CA GLY A 491 2.34 7.38 40.01
C GLY A 491 0.98 6.67 39.91
N LEU A 492 0.91 5.56 39.16
CA LEU A 492 -0.07 4.49 39.40
C LEU A 492 0.60 3.12 39.14
N PRO A 493 0.72 2.23 40.14
CA PRO A 493 1.26 0.89 39.93
C PRO A 493 0.19 0.00 39.29
N GLY A 494 0.35 -0.33 38.01
CA GLY A 494 -0.43 -1.41 37.36
C GLY A 494 -0.96 -1.15 35.94
N ALA A 495 -1.00 0.10 35.47
CA ALA A 495 -1.39 0.40 34.08
C ALA A 495 -0.15 0.49 33.17
N PHE A 496 0.24 -0.63 32.56
CA PHE A 496 1.40 -0.71 31.66
C PHE A 496 1.14 -0.04 30.31
N ILE A 497 1.50 1.24 30.20
CA ILE A 497 1.84 1.85 28.91
C ILE A 497 3.19 1.24 28.46
N PRO A 498 3.38 0.87 27.18
CA PRO A 498 4.66 0.35 26.70
C PRO A 498 5.77 1.33 27.08
N HIS A 499 6.80 0.81 27.75
CA HIS A 499 7.97 1.57 28.19
C HIS A 499 8.40 2.56 27.12
N ILE A 500 8.30 3.84 27.50
CA ILE A 500 8.81 4.96 26.73
C ILE A 500 10.27 4.69 26.43
N MET A 501 10.56 4.68 25.13
CA MET A 501 11.89 4.78 24.55
C MET A 501 12.70 5.78 25.38
N GLN A 502 13.64 5.26 26.18
CA GLN A 502 14.71 6.10 26.70
C GLN A 502 15.34 6.80 25.49
N ARG A 503 15.62 8.11 25.59
CA ARG A 503 16.47 8.80 24.61
C ARG A 503 17.72 7.94 24.45
N PRO A 504 17.93 7.25 23.32
CA PRO A 504 19.24 6.74 23.03
C PRO A 504 20.10 8.00 22.85
N ASN A 505 21.25 8.05 23.49
CA ASN A 505 22.28 8.99 23.10
C ASN A 505 22.35 9.02 21.58
N VAL A 506 22.42 10.22 21.02
CA VAL A 506 22.61 10.46 19.59
C VAL A 506 23.98 9.88 19.21
N MET A 507 24.03 8.58 18.96
CA MET A 507 25.16 7.88 18.37
C MET A 507 24.65 6.67 17.58
N GLN A 508 24.90 6.77 16.28
CA GLN A 508 24.86 5.75 15.22
C GLN A 508 23.49 5.25 14.74
N SER A 509 23.27 5.56 13.46
CA SER A 509 22.12 5.30 12.61
C SER A 509 21.78 3.82 12.45
N SER A 510 20.50 3.47 12.66
CA SER A 510 19.93 2.19 12.25
C SER A 510 19.83 2.09 10.72
N PRO A 511 20.00 0.88 10.14
CA PRO A 511 19.89 0.67 8.71
C PRO A 511 18.50 0.86 8.06
N ASN A 512 18.11 2.08 7.68
CA ASN A 512 17.17 2.28 6.56
C ASN A 512 17.60 1.41 5.34
N PRO A 513 16.75 1.01 4.37
CA PRO A 513 17.26 0.47 3.10
C PRO A 513 18.19 1.48 2.38
N THR A 514 18.22 2.71 2.91
CA THR A 514 19.05 3.85 2.54
C THR A 514 19.95 4.38 3.69
N SER A 515 20.39 3.60 4.70
CA SER A 515 21.15 4.10 5.88
C SER A 515 22.57 4.53 5.60
N ILE A 516 22.59 5.57 4.82
CA ILE A 516 23.64 5.88 3.90
C ILE A 516 23.36 7.32 3.41
N ILE A 517 22.74 8.14 4.26
CA ILE A 517 22.68 9.60 4.13
C ILE A 517 22.84 10.21 5.52
N THR A 518 24.09 10.31 5.96
CA THR A 518 24.55 11.31 6.91
C THR A 518 25.68 12.07 6.24
N ASN A 519 25.28 13.15 5.57
CA ASN A 519 26.03 14.39 5.29
C ASN A 519 25.19 15.20 4.31
N ILE A 520 24.11 15.78 4.82
CA ILE A 520 23.53 16.98 4.25
C ILE A 520 23.98 18.08 5.19
N ASN A 521 24.91 18.92 4.72
CA ASN A 521 25.32 20.11 5.45
C ASN A 521 24.08 20.89 5.86
N GLN A 522 23.97 21.10 7.17
CA GLN A 522 22.96 21.93 7.80
C GLN A 522 23.30 23.38 7.53
N SER A 523 22.76 23.95 6.45
CA SER A 523 22.54 25.39 6.28
C SER A 523 21.85 25.64 4.93
N ASN A 524 20.87 26.54 4.93
CA ASN A 524 20.14 27.10 3.78
C ASN A 524 18.87 26.34 3.34
N TYR A 525 17.89 26.31 4.25
CA TYR A 525 16.47 26.18 3.94
C TYR A 525 15.77 27.53 4.14
N LEU A 526 15.99 28.46 3.21
CA LEU A 526 15.14 29.63 3.00
C LEU A 526 14.88 29.74 1.50
N CYS A 527 13.63 29.95 1.10
CA CYS A 527 13.27 30.29 -0.27
C CYS A 527 13.89 31.65 -0.63
N SER A 528 14.38 31.76 -1.86
CA SER A 528 15.12 32.90 -2.39
C SER A 528 14.34 34.21 -2.34
N GLN A 529 14.93 35.23 -1.73
CA GLN A 529 14.82 36.63 -2.17
C GLN A 529 15.95 36.94 -3.17
N ALA A 530 15.69 37.87 -4.09
CA ALA A 530 16.41 38.16 -5.33
C ALA A 530 17.82 38.78 -5.17
N PRO A 531 18.58 38.85 -6.28
CA PRO A 531 19.44 40.01 -6.51
C PRO A 531 19.28 40.68 -7.89
N GLU A 532 19.35 42.02 -7.87
CA GLU A 532 19.43 42.96 -9.01
C GLU A 532 20.87 43.05 -9.61
N PRO A 533 21.08 43.71 -10.78
CA PRO A 533 22.15 43.39 -11.73
C PRO A 533 23.46 44.21 -11.56
N PRO A 534 24.59 43.80 -12.17
CA PRO A 534 25.87 44.49 -12.03
C PRO A 534 26.36 45.26 -13.27
N ALA A 535 27.11 46.35 -13.05
CA ALA A 535 28.33 46.80 -13.79
C ALA A 535 28.79 48.21 -13.32
N PRO A 536 30.05 48.68 -13.57
CA PRO A 536 31.33 47.96 -13.58
C PRO A 536 32.53 48.71 -12.91
N SER A 537 33.64 47.96 -12.73
CA SER A 537 35.07 48.33 -12.97
C SER A 537 36.04 48.77 -11.82
N THR A 538 37.04 47.89 -11.62
CA THR A 538 38.53 48.09 -11.47
C THR A 538 39.19 48.54 -10.13
N PRO A 539 40.49 48.21 -9.89
CA PRO A 539 40.94 47.55 -8.64
C PRO A 539 42.17 48.20 -7.95
N THR A 540 42.44 47.90 -6.66
CA THR A 540 43.83 47.99 -6.14
C THR A 540 44.13 47.18 -4.86
N SER A 541 45.27 46.47 -4.92
CA SER A 541 46.32 46.17 -3.92
C SER A 541 46.04 45.62 -2.51
N GLN A 542 46.64 44.44 -2.30
CA GLN A 542 47.36 43.88 -1.13
C GLN A 542 47.63 44.79 0.09
N PHE A 543 47.51 44.24 1.31
CA PHE A 543 48.56 44.23 2.35
C PHE A 543 48.27 43.21 3.47
N LYS A 544 49.34 42.58 3.98
CA LYS A 544 49.41 41.70 5.17
C LYS A 544 49.73 42.53 6.43
N HIS A 545 49.23 42.13 7.60
CA HIS A 545 49.98 41.70 8.80
C HIS A 545 49.14 41.82 10.09
N ASP A 546 49.11 40.72 10.84
CA ASP A 546 49.38 40.58 12.28
C ASP A 546 48.72 41.47 13.36
N SER A 547 48.17 40.75 14.34
CA SER A 547 48.53 40.83 15.78
C SER A 547 47.71 41.67 16.77
N LEU A 548 47.22 40.93 17.78
CA LEU A 548 47.24 41.22 19.24
C LEU A 548 46.12 42.06 19.89
N PHE A 549 45.32 41.34 20.69
CA PHE A 549 45.00 41.56 22.11
C PHE A 549 43.91 42.54 22.62
N VAL A 550 43.34 42.07 23.75
CA VAL A 550 42.67 42.73 24.88
C VAL A 550 41.14 42.88 24.84
N ARG A 551 40.49 42.00 25.61
CA ARG A 551 39.21 42.25 26.29
C ARG A 551 39.40 43.27 27.41
N PRO A 552 38.34 44.05 27.75
CA PRO A 552 37.97 44.11 29.15
C PRO A 552 36.49 43.78 29.45
N THR A 553 36.33 43.42 30.70
CA THR A 553 35.19 42.86 31.44
C THR A 553 34.11 43.87 31.86
N LYS A 554 32.87 43.36 31.86
CA LYS A 554 31.73 43.56 32.78
C LYS A 554 31.71 44.78 33.73
N ILE A 555 30.57 45.50 33.71
CA ILE A 555 29.94 46.09 34.89
C ILE A 555 28.43 45.75 34.88
N ASN A 556 27.94 45.29 36.03
CA ASN A 556 26.53 45.07 36.39
C ASN A 556 25.96 46.35 37.00
N MET A 557 24.71 46.73 36.70
CA MET A 557 23.84 47.43 37.65
C MET A 557 22.37 47.00 37.49
N ARG A 558 21.70 46.90 38.64
CA ARG A 558 20.33 46.44 38.89
C ARG A 558 19.34 47.62 38.97
N SER A 559 18.11 47.34 38.54
CA SER A 559 16.78 47.74 39.08
C SER A 559 16.39 49.23 39.27
N ASN A 560 15.26 49.65 38.66
CA ASN A 560 13.95 49.84 39.32
C ASN A 560 12.87 50.46 38.39
N PHE A 561 11.60 50.06 38.62
CA PHE A 561 10.26 50.70 38.48
C PHE A 561 10.10 51.96 37.57
N ASP A 562 9.03 52.20 36.80
CA ASP A 562 7.60 52.13 37.16
C ASP A 562 6.62 52.40 35.96
N SER A 563 5.38 51.91 36.11
CA SER A 563 4.07 52.47 35.66
C SER A 563 3.54 52.48 34.20
N ASN A 564 2.31 51.95 34.07
CA ASN A 564 1.15 52.36 33.23
C ASN A 564 1.24 52.24 31.68
N LYS A 565 0.23 51.77 30.91
CA LYS A 565 -1.25 51.77 31.04
C LYS A 565 -1.84 50.78 30.00
N PHE A 566 -2.80 49.93 30.41
CA PHE A 566 -3.67 49.16 29.51
C PHE A 566 -4.94 49.97 29.14
N LYS A 567 -5.45 49.80 27.92
CA LYS A 567 -6.85 50.13 27.56
C LYS A 567 -7.64 48.84 27.30
N LYS A 568 -8.84 48.83 27.87
CA LYS A 568 -9.85 47.78 27.95
C LYS A 568 -10.91 48.05 26.87
N ILE A 569 -11.44 47.03 26.21
CA ILE A 569 -12.81 47.05 25.67
C ILE A 569 -13.51 45.78 26.13
N VAL A 570 -14.73 46.00 26.62
CA VAL A 570 -15.67 45.07 27.25
C VAL A 570 -16.73 44.69 26.22
N ILE A 571 -17.14 43.42 26.18
CA ILE A 571 -18.45 43.01 25.67
C ILE A 571 -19.12 42.14 26.74
N ILE A 572 -20.35 42.53 27.08
CA ILE A 572 -21.23 41.97 28.11
C ILE A 572 -22.13 40.92 27.46
N GLN A 573 -22.35 39.78 28.12
CA GLN A 573 -23.53 38.94 27.87
C GLN A 573 -24.09 38.39 29.19
N GLN A 574 -25.40 38.54 29.35
CA GLN A 574 -26.19 38.34 30.57
C GLN A 574 -26.38 36.87 30.95
N GLU A 575 -26.36 36.59 32.26
CA GLU A 575 -26.87 35.36 32.87
C GLU A 575 -28.39 35.43 33.09
N LYS A 576 -29.05 34.26 32.96
CA LYS A 576 -30.36 33.97 33.56
C LYS A 576 -30.23 32.65 34.34
N ILE A 577 -30.60 32.71 35.62
CA ILE A 577 -30.70 31.57 36.56
C ILE A 577 -32.17 31.12 36.64
N SER A 578 -32.40 29.81 36.75
CA SER A 578 -33.49 29.24 37.54
C SER A 578 -33.19 27.81 38.00
N LEU A 579 -33.58 27.54 39.24
CA LEU A 579 -33.33 26.38 40.10
C LEU A 579 -34.15 25.12 39.73
N GLN A 580 -33.68 23.94 40.15
CA GLN A 580 -34.55 22.89 40.72
C GLN A 580 -33.79 21.88 41.63
N SER A 581 -34.54 21.43 42.63
CA SER A 581 -34.26 20.62 43.82
C SER A 581 -33.96 19.14 43.59
N THR A 582 -33.17 18.52 44.48
CA THR A 582 -33.07 17.06 44.63
C THR A 582 -33.57 16.60 46.01
N VAL A 583 -34.32 15.50 45.98
CA VAL A 583 -34.98 14.79 47.10
C VAL A 583 -34.12 13.61 47.58
N GLU A 584 -34.42 13.20 48.81
CA GLU A 584 -33.76 12.35 49.81
C GLU A 584 -33.32 10.89 49.51
N ASN A 585 -32.29 10.49 50.27
CA ASN A 585 -32.08 9.29 51.12
C ASN A 585 -32.46 7.86 50.66
N ASN A 586 -31.47 6.95 50.65
CA ASN A 586 -31.14 5.98 51.73
C ASN A 586 -30.33 4.78 51.18
N PHE A 587 -29.33 4.29 51.94
CA PHE A 587 -29.21 2.90 52.43
C PHE A 587 -27.81 2.60 53.02
N ILE A 588 -27.78 2.53 54.37
CA ILE A 588 -27.26 1.51 55.31
C ILE A 588 -25.89 0.82 55.09
N VAL A 589 -25.16 0.77 56.22
CA VAL A 589 -23.81 0.28 56.56
C VAL A 589 -23.83 -1.15 57.15
N HIS A 590 -22.79 -1.94 56.89
CA HIS A 590 -22.11 -2.93 57.79
C HIS A 590 -20.76 -3.29 57.11
N GLY A 591 -19.58 -3.42 57.72
CA GLY A 591 -19.11 -3.50 59.10
C GLY A 591 -18.10 -4.67 59.25
N ASP A 592 -16.84 -4.36 59.59
CA ASP A 592 -15.80 -5.22 60.23
C ASP A 592 -15.12 -6.39 59.44
N THR A 593 -13.89 -6.86 59.69
CA THR A 593 -12.66 -6.45 60.42
C THR A 593 -11.47 -7.38 60.01
N ASN A 594 -10.25 -6.80 59.95
CA ASN A 594 -8.90 -7.28 60.33
C ASN A 594 -8.34 -8.74 60.21
N SER A 595 -7.00 -8.73 59.94
CA SER A 595 -5.91 -9.68 60.33
C SER A 595 -5.52 -10.80 59.34
N ALA A 596 -4.29 -11.35 59.30
CA ALA A 596 -2.88 -10.92 59.33
C ALA A 596 -1.99 -12.20 59.30
N TYR A 597 -0.71 -12.08 58.89
CA TYR A 597 0.46 -13.00 59.13
C TYR A 597 0.63 -14.28 58.27
N LYS A 598 1.71 -14.40 57.45
CA LYS A 598 3.11 -14.96 57.67
C LYS A 598 3.14 -16.49 57.86
N MET A 599 4.14 -17.31 57.47
CA MET A 599 5.39 -17.31 56.68
C MET A 599 5.96 -18.76 56.79
N ASN A 600 6.82 -19.21 55.84
CA ASN A 600 7.86 -20.27 55.97
C ASN A 600 7.38 -21.76 56.14
N ASP A 601 8.08 -22.84 55.74
CA ASP A 601 9.41 -23.08 55.15
C ASP A 601 9.55 -24.52 54.56
N ASN A 602 10.60 -24.74 53.76
CA ASN A 602 11.45 -25.94 53.60
C ASN A 602 10.99 -27.30 52.97
N ARG A 603 11.60 -27.55 51.79
CA ARG A 603 12.55 -28.64 51.42
C ARG A 603 12.09 -30.03 50.88
N VAL A 604 12.85 -30.42 49.85
CA VAL A 604 13.30 -31.76 49.37
C VAL A 604 12.65 -32.35 48.10
N LYS A 605 13.49 -32.48 47.04
CA LYS A 605 13.37 -33.28 45.80
C LYS A 605 13.75 -34.76 46.10
N PRO A 606 13.29 -35.82 45.39
CA PRO A 606 13.64 -36.05 43.95
C PRO A 606 12.72 -36.93 43.07
N GLY A 607 12.86 -36.80 41.74
CA GLY A 607 12.95 -37.94 40.79
C GLY A 607 11.71 -38.51 40.08
N ASN A 608 11.64 -38.27 38.76
CA ASN A 608 11.08 -39.05 37.64
C ASN A 608 9.56 -39.20 37.38
N TYR A 609 9.17 -38.69 36.19
CA TYR A 609 8.14 -39.08 35.18
C TYR A 609 6.99 -40.04 35.62
N ASP A 610 5.69 -39.77 35.39
CA ASP A 610 5.05 -39.58 34.07
C ASP A 610 3.56 -39.10 34.16
N PHE A 611 3.05 -38.52 33.06
CA PHE A 611 1.69 -38.09 32.68
C PHE A 611 0.59 -37.81 33.72
N LYS A 612 0.26 -36.51 33.91
CA LYS A 612 -1.09 -35.90 33.81
C LYS A 612 -1.06 -34.41 34.17
N ASN A 613 -1.90 -33.62 33.50
CA ASN A 613 -2.26 -32.21 33.75
C ASN A 613 -1.34 -31.11 33.18
N LEU A 614 -1.60 -30.75 31.92
CA LEU A 614 -1.60 -29.35 31.48
C LEU A 614 -3.03 -28.97 31.11
N ALA A 615 -3.81 -28.64 32.14
CA ALA A 615 -5.00 -27.83 31.97
C ALA A 615 -4.51 -26.41 31.68
N ILE A 616 -4.67 -25.96 30.43
CA ILE A 616 -4.55 -24.54 30.09
C ILE A 616 -5.84 -23.89 30.58
N ASP A 617 -5.68 -22.94 31.50
CA ASP A 617 -6.78 -22.19 32.10
C ASP A 617 -7.58 -21.43 31.04
N ASN A 618 -8.88 -21.69 31.08
CA ASN A 618 -9.90 -21.35 30.11
C ASN A 618 -10.63 -20.05 30.51
N ASN A 619 -9.89 -19.00 30.90
CA ASN A 619 -10.50 -17.81 31.52
C ASN A 619 -9.93 -16.48 31.02
N TYR A 620 -9.98 -16.26 29.69
CA TYR A 620 -10.00 -14.91 29.12
C TYR A 620 -10.86 -14.83 27.83
N ILE A 621 -11.97 -15.58 27.78
CA ILE A 621 -13.08 -15.34 26.84
C ILE A 621 -14.40 -15.63 27.57
N SER A 622 -14.75 -14.77 28.53
CA SER A 622 -16.07 -14.82 29.19
C SER A 622 -16.53 -13.44 29.65
N LYS A 623 -16.50 -12.46 28.74
CA LYS A 623 -17.37 -11.28 28.76
C LYS A 623 -17.74 -10.85 27.34
N PHE A 624 -18.45 -11.72 26.64
CA PHE A 624 -19.39 -11.34 25.60
C PHE A 624 -20.56 -12.31 25.72
N SER A 625 -21.51 -11.96 26.60
CA SER A 625 -22.83 -12.57 26.58
C SER A 625 -23.62 -11.98 25.42
N ASN A 626 -24.33 -12.88 24.73
CA ASN A 626 -25.25 -12.65 23.63
C ASN A 626 -26.16 -11.42 23.83
N ASP A 627 -26.12 -10.51 22.86
CA ASP A 627 -27.33 -9.87 22.34
C ASP A 627 -27.51 -10.34 20.89
N GLN A 628 -28.57 -11.11 20.66
CA GLN A 628 -29.00 -11.57 19.35
C GLN A 628 -29.60 -10.40 18.58
N VAL A 629 -28.93 -9.94 17.52
CA VAL A 629 -29.57 -9.12 16.47
C VAL A 629 -29.92 -10.04 15.31
N ASN A 630 -31.15 -10.51 15.31
CA ASN A 630 -31.75 -11.23 14.18
C ASN A 630 -32.01 -10.25 13.03
N PHE A 631 -31.26 -10.37 11.93
CA PHE A 631 -31.67 -9.80 10.64
C PHE A 631 -32.63 -10.77 9.96
N LEU A 632 -33.94 -10.52 10.08
CA LEU A 632 -34.96 -11.19 9.27
C LEU A 632 -35.26 -10.33 8.03
N ASN A 633 -34.90 -10.84 6.86
CA ASN A 633 -35.41 -10.39 5.57
C ASN A 633 -36.90 -10.75 5.47
N GLN A 634 -37.80 -9.76 5.43
CA GLN A 634 -39.18 -9.96 4.99
C GLN A 634 -39.38 -9.42 3.58
N LYS A 635 -39.46 -10.35 2.63
CA LYS A 635 -40.25 -10.21 1.41
C LYS A 635 -41.73 -10.25 1.81
N THR A 636 -42.52 -9.31 1.32
CA THR A 636 -43.99 -9.35 1.48
C THR A 636 -44.63 -9.42 0.10
N THR A 637 -45.30 -10.54 -0.15
CA THR A 637 -46.23 -10.76 -1.27
C THR A 637 -47.68 -10.71 -0.76
N ASN A 638 -48.56 -10.13 -1.57
CA ASN A 638 -49.97 -9.77 -1.33
C ASN A 638 -50.92 -10.91 -0.89
N ASN A 639 -51.91 -10.61 -0.03
CA ASN A 639 -53.37 -10.56 -0.30
C ASN A 639 -54.29 -10.81 0.93
N ALA A 640 -55.49 -10.20 0.86
CA ALA A 640 -56.77 -10.44 1.59
C ALA A 640 -56.99 -9.72 2.94
N VAL A 641 -57.73 -8.60 3.00
CA VAL A 641 -59.21 -8.40 3.08
C VAL A 641 -59.71 -8.26 4.54
N TYR A 642 -60.11 -7.04 4.95
CA TYR A 642 -61.48 -6.71 5.39
C TYR A 642 -61.68 -5.18 5.54
N ASN A 643 -62.88 -4.76 5.12
CA ASN A 643 -63.46 -3.42 4.98
C ASN A 643 -63.39 -2.50 6.22
N THR A 644 -63.23 -1.20 6.00
CA THR A 644 -64.33 -0.21 6.12
C THR A 644 -63.93 1.20 5.65
N ASP A 645 -64.62 1.65 4.60
CA ASP A 645 -65.23 2.98 4.40
C ASP A 645 -64.41 4.29 4.29
N VAL A 646 -64.44 4.81 3.05
CA VAL A 646 -64.91 6.15 2.63
C VAL A 646 -63.88 7.15 2.02
N LYS A 647 -64.04 7.30 0.69
CA LYS A 647 -63.92 8.47 -0.22
C LYS A 647 -62.58 9.20 -0.46
N ILE A 648 -61.96 8.82 -1.59
CA ILE A 648 -61.65 9.62 -2.81
C ILE A 648 -61.36 11.12 -2.64
N ASP A 649 -60.17 11.56 -3.06
CA ASP A 649 -59.98 12.56 -4.13
C ASP A 649 -58.55 12.52 -4.71
N GLU A 650 -58.48 12.53 -6.04
CA GLU A 650 -57.27 12.62 -6.87
C GLU A 650 -56.64 14.01 -6.80
N TYR A 651 -55.30 14.13 -6.87
CA TYR A 651 -54.65 15.19 -7.67
C TYR A 651 -53.18 14.84 -7.96
N SER A 652 -52.87 14.81 -9.26
CA SER A 652 -51.54 14.82 -9.88
C SER A 652 -50.84 16.16 -9.67
N THR A 653 -49.51 16.21 -9.52
CA THR A 653 -48.67 17.30 -10.06
C THR A 653 -47.18 16.95 -10.14
N HIS A 654 -46.55 17.56 -11.16
CA HIS A 654 -45.24 17.33 -11.76
C HIS A 654 -43.98 17.75 -10.97
N LYS A 655 -42.85 17.13 -11.34
CA LYS A 655 -41.46 17.54 -11.05
C LYS A 655 -41.07 18.85 -11.79
N PRO A 656 -40.25 19.74 -11.18
CA PRO A 656 -39.50 20.77 -11.91
C PRO A 656 -38.00 20.43 -12.06
N LYS A 657 -37.43 20.82 -13.21
CA LYS A 657 -35.98 20.94 -13.49
C LYS A 657 -35.59 22.42 -13.46
N PHE A 658 -34.38 22.75 -12.99
CA PHE A 658 -33.84 24.12 -12.98
C PHE A 658 -32.62 24.25 -13.91
N TYR A 659 -32.53 25.40 -14.59
CA TYR A 659 -31.32 25.97 -15.21
C TYR A 659 -31.22 27.44 -14.78
N PHE A 660 -29.99 27.96 -14.61
CA PHE A 660 -29.71 29.37 -14.39
C PHE A 660 -28.71 29.87 -15.45
N THR A 661 -28.96 31.07 -15.97
CA THR A 661 -28.03 31.88 -16.78
C THR A 661 -27.99 33.29 -16.21
N ASP A 662 -26.78 33.85 -16.10
CA ASP A 662 -26.52 35.22 -15.68
C ASP A 662 -26.63 36.21 -16.85
N ASN A 663 -27.09 37.43 -16.52
CA ASN A 663 -27.03 38.71 -17.25
C ASN A 663 -28.38 39.24 -17.79
N GLY A 664 -28.96 40.21 -17.06
CA GLY A 664 -29.69 41.34 -17.66
C GLY A 664 -28.69 42.41 -18.10
N VAL A 665 -28.98 43.39 -18.95
CA VAL A 665 -30.23 44.14 -19.13
C VAL A 665 -30.22 44.84 -20.52
N ILE A 666 -31.44 45.15 -21.02
CA ILE A 666 -31.87 46.28 -21.90
C ILE A 666 -32.16 46.00 -23.39
N SER A 667 -33.49 46.03 -23.69
CA SER A 667 -34.25 46.64 -24.82
C SER A 667 -33.89 46.32 -26.29
N HIS A 668 -34.78 46.26 -27.27
CA HIS A 668 -36.20 46.58 -27.41
C HIS A 668 -36.66 45.96 -28.75
N ASN A 669 -37.95 45.58 -28.83
CA ASN A 669 -38.86 45.72 -29.98
C ASN A 669 -38.61 45.02 -31.33
N ASP A 670 -39.57 44.15 -31.64
CA ASP A 670 -40.67 44.38 -32.60
C ASP A 670 -40.83 43.36 -33.73
N SER A 671 -42.11 43.00 -33.88
CA SER A 671 -42.83 42.49 -35.06
C SER A 671 -42.44 41.11 -35.58
N ASP A 672 -43.26 40.09 -35.30
CA ASP A 672 -44.49 39.72 -36.03
C ASP A 672 -44.20 39.06 -37.38
N GLN A 673 -44.43 37.74 -37.42
CA GLN A 673 -45.42 37.04 -38.26
C GLN A 673 -45.03 35.55 -38.30
N THR A 674 -45.76 34.64 -37.64
CA THR A 674 -46.87 33.82 -38.22
C THR A 674 -46.56 33.30 -39.63
N PHE A 675 -46.68 32.02 -39.99
CA PHE A 675 -47.59 30.95 -39.59
C PHE A 675 -47.05 29.60 -40.15
N ALA A 676 -47.32 28.49 -39.43
CA ALA A 676 -47.71 27.14 -39.91
C ALA A 676 -46.93 26.41 -41.04
N SER A 677 -46.87 25.08 -41.13
CA SER A 677 -47.40 23.95 -40.37
C SER A 677 -46.85 22.68 -41.03
N ASN A 678 -46.43 21.72 -40.20
CA ASN A 678 -46.52 20.26 -40.30
C ASN A 678 -46.97 19.59 -41.63
N HIS A 679 -46.27 18.53 -42.06
CA HIS A 679 -46.60 17.13 -41.72
C HIS A 679 -45.77 16.09 -42.52
N TYR A 680 -45.17 15.14 -41.78
CA TYR A 680 -45.11 13.67 -41.93
C TYR A 680 -44.88 12.95 -43.27
N ALA A 681 -43.90 12.02 -43.23
CA ALA A 681 -43.91 10.58 -43.63
C ALA A 681 -44.42 10.19 -45.05
N THR A 682 -43.89 9.24 -45.84
CA THR A 682 -43.26 7.91 -45.59
C THR A 682 -42.81 7.34 -46.97
N ASP A 683 -41.89 6.37 -46.97
CA ASP A 683 -41.85 5.14 -47.81
C ASP A 683 -41.35 5.02 -49.30
N TYR A 684 -40.43 4.04 -49.44
CA TYR A 684 -40.28 2.91 -50.40
C TYR A 684 -39.66 2.98 -51.84
N HIS A 685 -38.67 2.07 -52.03
CA HIS A 685 -38.31 1.16 -53.16
C HIS A 685 -37.84 1.66 -54.56
N ARG A 686 -36.71 1.11 -55.06
CA ARG A 686 -36.67 0.08 -56.14
C ARG A 686 -35.27 -0.44 -56.54
N GLU A 687 -35.19 -1.75 -56.82
CA GLU A 687 -34.11 -2.47 -57.51
C GLU A 687 -34.19 -2.37 -59.05
N ARG A 688 -33.05 -2.62 -59.73
CA ARG A 688 -33.00 -3.32 -61.04
C ARG A 688 -31.62 -3.96 -61.30
N ASN A 689 -31.66 -5.15 -61.89
CA ASN A 689 -30.57 -6.10 -62.23
C ASN A 689 -30.19 -6.07 -63.74
N LEU A 690 -29.10 -6.82 -64.07
CA LEU A 690 -28.58 -7.37 -65.38
C LEU A 690 -27.21 -6.75 -65.79
N GLN A 691 -26.13 -7.44 -66.24
CA GLN A 691 -25.92 -8.80 -66.80
C GLN A 691 -24.40 -9.15 -67.01
N LEU A 692 -23.99 -10.39 -66.66
CA LEU A 692 -23.05 -11.40 -67.29
C LEU A 692 -21.58 -11.15 -67.80
N LYS A 693 -20.69 -12.09 -67.37
CA LYS A 693 -19.43 -12.69 -67.97
C LYS A 693 -18.13 -11.85 -67.98
N SER A 694 -16.89 -12.36 -67.81
CA SER A 694 -16.25 -13.67 -67.51
C SER A 694 -14.73 -13.43 -67.20
N ASP A 695 -14.03 -14.47 -66.74
CA ASP A 695 -12.55 -14.70 -66.77
C ASP A 695 -11.74 -14.56 -65.45
N ASP A 696 -11.57 -15.73 -64.82
CA ASP A 696 -10.32 -16.44 -64.49
C ASP A 696 -9.17 -15.83 -63.64
N ASN A 697 -9.00 -16.51 -62.50
CA ASN A 697 -7.79 -17.11 -61.92
C ASN A 697 -7.10 -16.43 -60.70
N PRO A 698 -7.00 -17.15 -59.56
CA PRO A 698 -6.19 -16.79 -58.40
C PRO A 698 -4.81 -17.47 -58.43
N LYS A 699 -3.77 -16.84 -57.88
CA LYS A 699 -2.48 -17.51 -57.64
C LYS A 699 -2.30 -17.86 -56.17
N VAL A 700 -2.51 -19.15 -55.92
CA VAL A 700 -1.90 -19.97 -54.87
C VAL A 700 -0.41 -20.18 -55.20
N TYR A 701 0.45 -20.25 -54.18
CA TYR A 701 1.61 -21.15 -54.21
C TYR A 701 1.81 -21.75 -52.83
N ASN A 702 1.88 -23.08 -52.79
CA ASN A 702 2.08 -23.90 -51.61
C ASN A 702 3.18 -24.94 -51.90
N SER A 703 3.75 -25.48 -50.81
CA SER A 703 4.47 -26.77 -50.64
C SER A 703 5.92 -26.99 -51.16
N ASN A 704 6.88 -27.09 -50.20
CA ASN A 704 7.65 -28.28 -49.71
C ASN A 704 7.96 -29.48 -50.66
N PRO A 705 8.84 -30.47 -50.32
CA PRO A 705 10.00 -30.57 -49.38
C PRO A 705 11.22 -31.40 -49.93
N SER A 706 12.29 -31.60 -49.12
CA SER A 706 12.97 -32.91 -48.82
C SER A 706 14.53 -32.91 -48.74
N LYS A 707 15.04 -33.59 -47.68
CA LYS A 707 16.31 -34.37 -47.50
C LYS A 707 17.66 -33.64 -47.69
N SER A 708 18.80 -33.96 -47.06
CA SER A 708 19.29 -34.88 -46.02
C SER A 708 20.77 -34.49 -45.75
N ASP A 709 21.38 -35.06 -44.69
CA ASP A 709 22.84 -35.26 -44.48
C ASP A 709 23.63 -34.36 -43.51
N ASN A 710 23.84 -34.93 -42.32
CA ASN A 710 25.13 -35.22 -41.67
C ASN A 710 26.33 -34.26 -41.87
N LYS A 711 26.84 -33.71 -40.76
CA LYS A 711 28.18 -34.08 -40.23
C LYS A 711 28.48 -33.54 -38.84
N GLN A 712 28.97 -34.45 -37.99
CA GLN A 712 29.73 -34.24 -36.76
C GLN A 712 31.03 -33.45 -37.03
N SER A 713 31.49 -32.69 -36.03
CA SER A 713 32.92 -32.55 -35.72
C SER A 713 33.11 -32.08 -34.28
N SER A 714 33.53 -33.03 -33.44
CA SER A 714 34.31 -32.86 -32.21
C SER A 714 35.60 -32.06 -32.43
N GLY A 715 36.13 -31.41 -31.39
CA GLY A 715 37.46 -30.79 -31.43
C GLY A 715 37.87 -30.12 -30.11
N ASP A 716 38.43 -30.94 -29.23
CA ASP A 716 39.11 -30.61 -27.97
C ASP A 716 40.32 -29.65 -28.09
N ARG A 717 40.65 -29.04 -26.93
CA ARG A 717 41.96 -28.47 -26.49
C ARG A 717 42.48 -27.16 -27.10
N LYS A 718 42.45 -26.10 -26.29
CA LYS A 718 43.62 -25.58 -25.54
C LYS A 718 43.20 -24.63 -24.44
#